data_AF-F4PTL5-F1
#
_entry.id   AF-F4PTL5-F1
#
_cell.length_a   1.000
_cell.length_b   1.000
_cell.length_c   1.000
_cell.angle_alpha   90.00
_cell.angle_beta   90.00
_cell.angle_gamma   90.00
#
_symmetry.space_group_name_H-M   'P 1'
#
loop_
_entity.id
_entity.type
_entity.pdbx_description
1 polymer ?
#
loop_
_entity_poly.entity_id
_entity_poly.type
_entity_poly.pdbx_seq_one_letter_code
_entity_poly.pdbx_strand_id
1 'polypeptide(L)'
;MDEVLEMIADAVSSLVVAITESEEKNTLFGDMVPGVELIQQAVNGMVEASIESEPLIDEEFVPQLKETSSSLKNAAGQLYAHAVRAREDPWNRVPQKDAIKAAKLILQKVVLLVLIEEQSNIKVLVNIAKKVAEGVRRIDEIENLNQLNIMVADVVALEQELVKRSQRRSEGSHSPEFRQKLEDLSYIVNDLSEKHQQAARQVCTNPQDQSIRSARNTVSHKLLSAIDDMIETIKQIFSANTKFVDLAFKWKPVRTMAEDEVVSASAQLIGQLHSLPKQIEMGNGPTAAREIVNSANLQISNAIIVAEKCDDPVKKKMILKSIEELKKLTPQLIAAIKPVLENPNDEAAKRHLDNLIYSTQKASENLAVAVVSTPAEIVAASGVSLARDLDDLEAALNRGDVKRAEIIANNLGAAIDRHIEMSTAYLDSIKDPALRHQVQKAIEKLVQLKPRLLESAQRCVREPQNQEARKQLQTVVKETKQAISQISGSHEMVSAINSKLHNDLDNLLKCIDERGPDMQFKGVQHAKDIAADIKKQLEEAENYMNSITDPERKRQIQEAIDRLKHLTPQLLEAIKDVLANPDDKAARARLESLIRQVKDASSNLAAVTQPTPEELKAQKAARDAAYAKSQVQVPPPKPEPKPEPKPVPPKFIVPEGPVNKAVYSAAADVANALENKTRDDTPLGQLVTLGDDIARQMAMLSSFAAKGDVKGMIGAARKIADSIRQIQTTAKGIAANCTDPRLKQAVLNYVDCGGNFSTQLKILCAVKSDIEDDSTSEEQLVTCAKGLSSAVINIVKSAESASLKLAKK
;
A
#
# COMPACT_ATOMS: atom_id res chain seq x y z
N MET A 1 -25.24 -4.10 -7.04
CA MET A 1 -24.08 -4.82 -6.46
C MET A 1 -24.23 -4.95 -4.95
N ASP A 2 -24.35 -3.84 -4.22
CA ASP A 2 -24.66 -3.84 -2.78
C ASP A 2 -25.96 -4.58 -2.44
N GLU A 3 -26.99 -4.45 -3.26
CA GLU A 3 -28.26 -5.18 -3.09
C GLU A 3 -28.07 -6.70 -3.19
N VAL A 4 -27.15 -7.16 -4.04
CA VAL A 4 -26.86 -8.60 -4.23
C VAL A 4 -26.01 -9.12 -3.08
N LEU A 5 -25.01 -8.35 -2.66
CA LEU A 5 -24.20 -8.66 -1.47
C LEU A 5 -25.05 -8.69 -0.20
N GLU A 6 -25.96 -7.72 -0.02
CA GLU A 6 -26.86 -7.65 1.12
C GLU A 6 -27.85 -8.82 1.12
N MET A 7 -28.45 -9.14 -0.03
CA MET A 7 -29.34 -10.29 -0.19
C MET A 7 -28.63 -11.62 0.15
N ILE A 8 -27.41 -11.82 -0.35
CA ILE A 8 -26.63 -13.03 -0.07
C ILE A 8 -26.22 -13.07 1.41
N ALA A 9 -25.77 -11.95 1.97
CA ALA A 9 -25.39 -11.85 3.38
C ALA A 9 -26.58 -12.12 4.33
N ASP A 10 -27.76 -11.63 4.00
CA ASP A 10 -28.98 -11.85 4.79
C ASP A 10 -29.46 -13.30 4.69
N ALA A 11 -29.33 -13.93 3.52
CA ALA A 11 -29.62 -15.35 3.34
C ALA A 11 -28.64 -16.24 4.13
N VAL A 12 -27.34 -15.98 4.04
CA VAL A 12 -26.29 -16.67 4.81
C VAL A 12 -26.52 -16.50 6.32
N SER A 13 -26.80 -15.27 6.77
CA SER A 13 -27.06 -14.97 8.18
C SER A 13 -28.28 -15.73 8.71
N SER A 14 -29.35 -15.77 7.92
CA SER A 14 -30.59 -16.45 8.31
C SER A 14 -30.41 -17.97 8.36
N LEU A 15 -29.63 -18.53 7.43
CA LEU A 15 -29.26 -19.93 7.43
C LEU A 15 -28.47 -20.32 8.69
N VAL A 16 -27.43 -19.53 9.04
CA VAL A 16 -26.62 -19.76 10.24
C VAL A 16 -27.49 -19.71 11.51
N VAL A 17 -28.32 -18.67 11.66
CA VAL A 17 -29.20 -18.53 12.83
C VAL A 17 -30.17 -19.70 12.95
N ALA A 18 -30.82 -20.10 11.84
CA ALA A 18 -31.78 -21.20 11.86
C ALA A 18 -31.12 -22.54 12.25
N ILE A 19 -29.88 -22.78 11.79
CA ILE A 19 -29.14 -24.00 12.13
C ILE A 19 -28.79 -23.97 13.63
N THR A 20 -28.24 -22.86 14.13
CA THR A 20 -27.89 -22.72 15.56
C THR A 20 -29.11 -22.85 16.46
N GLU A 21 -30.26 -22.26 16.09
CA GLU A 21 -31.50 -22.41 16.87
C GLU A 21 -32.02 -23.85 16.91
N SER A 22 -31.92 -24.56 15.79
CA SER A 22 -32.34 -25.96 15.72
C SER A 22 -31.43 -26.89 16.53
N GLU A 23 -30.14 -26.55 16.64
CA GLU A 23 -29.18 -27.25 17.51
C GLU A 23 -29.46 -26.96 19.00
N GLU A 24 -29.63 -25.68 19.38
CA GLU A 24 -29.92 -25.27 20.77
C GLU A 24 -31.22 -25.85 21.31
N LYS A 25 -32.28 -25.82 20.50
CA LYS A 25 -33.63 -26.28 20.90
C LYS A 25 -33.84 -27.78 20.66
N ASN A 26 -32.86 -28.46 20.06
CA ASN A 26 -32.96 -29.84 19.59
C ASN A 26 -34.23 -30.08 18.74
N THR A 27 -34.51 -29.18 17.80
CA THR A 27 -35.67 -29.24 16.90
C THR A 27 -35.24 -29.61 15.48
N LEU A 28 -36.20 -30.10 14.69
CA LEU A 28 -36.04 -30.32 13.25
C LEU A 28 -35.68 -29.00 12.56
N PHE A 29 -34.68 -29.06 11.69
CA PHE A 29 -34.33 -27.95 10.80
C PHE A 29 -35.27 -27.92 9.58
N GLY A 30 -35.71 -26.73 9.17
CA GLY A 30 -36.67 -26.55 8.06
C GLY A 30 -36.06 -26.79 6.66
N ASP A 31 -36.90 -26.96 5.64
CA ASP A 31 -36.42 -27.11 4.26
C ASP A 31 -35.79 -25.79 3.76
N MET A 32 -34.48 -25.82 3.48
CA MET A 32 -33.72 -24.68 2.96
C MET A 32 -33.60 -24.66 1.43
N VAL A 33 -34.04 -25.72 0.73
CA VAL A 33 -33.86 -25.86 -0.73
C VAL A 33 -34.45 -24.67 -1.51
N PRO A 34 -35.69 -24.20 -1.25
CA PRO A 34 -36.26 -23.07 -1.99
C PRO A 34 -35.45 -21.77 -1.84
N GLY A 35 -34.88 -21.52 -0.65
CA GLY A 35 -34.03 -20.35 -0.42
C GLY A 35 -32.66 -20.48 -1.10
N VAL A 36 -32.10 -21.70 -1.13
CA VAL A 36 -30.82 -21.99 -1.77
C VAL A 36 -30.91 -21.94 -3.29
N GLU A 37 -32.03 -22.34 -3.88
CA GLU A 37 -32.28 -22.20 -5.32
C GLU A 37 -32.22 -20.74 -5.78
N LEU A 38 -32.78 -19.82 -4.99
CA LEU A 38 -32.70 -18.38 -5.28
C LEU A 38 -31.26 -17.86 -5.24
N ILE A 39 -30.48 -18.30 -4.25
CA ILE A 39 -29.05 -17.95 -4.16
C ILE A 39 -28.29 -18.50 -5.37
N GLN A 40 -28.54 -19.76 -5.75
CA GLN A 40 -27.87 -20.40 -6.87
C GLN A 40 -28.21 -19.70 -8.20
N GLN A 41 -29.47 -19.32 -8.42
CA GLN A 41 -29.89 -18.56 -9.59
C GLN A 41 -29.19 -17.20 -9.65
N ALA A 42 -29.18 -16.46 -8.54
CA ALA A 42 -28.50 -15.16 -8.46
C ALA A 42 -26.99 -15.29 -8.76
N VAL A 43 -26.33 -16.27 -8.15
CA VAL A 43 -24.89 -16.51 -8.34
C VAL A 43 -24.56 -16.92 -9.77
N ASN A 44 -25.37 -17.78 -10.40
CA ASN A 44 -25.15 -18.20 -11.78
C ASN A 44 -25.30 -17.01 -12.74
N GLY A 45 -26.31 -16.16 -12.55
CA GLY A 45 -26.47 -14.95 -13.34
C GLY A 45 -25.27 -13.99 -13.20
N MET A 46 -24.69 -13.87 -12.00
CA MET A 46 -23.46 -13.10 -11.80
C MET A 46 -22.25 -13.70 -12.53
N VAL A 47 -22.10 -15.02 -12.50
CA VAL A 47 -21.01 -15.71 -13.20
C VAL A 47 -21.14 -15.51 -14.71
N GLU A 48 -22.35 -15.61 -15.26
CA GLU A 48 -22.61 -15.35 -16.68
C GLU A 48 -22.26 -13.91 -17.05
N ALA A 49 -22.74 -12.93 -16.28
CA ALA A 49 -22.40 -11.51 -16.48
C ALA A 49 -20.88 -11.25 -16.41
N SER A 50 -20.17 -11.93 -15.50
CA SER A 50 -18.71 -11.80 -15.40
C SER A 50 -17.99 -12.30 -16.65
N ILE A 51 -18.47 -13.39 -17.26
CA ILE A 51 -17.90 -13.96 -18.49
C ILE A 51 -18.18 -13.02 -19.67
N GLU A 52 -19.38 -12.44 -19.74
CA GLU A 52 -19.73 -11.44 -20.76
C GLU A 52 -18.89 -10.15 -20.64
N SER A 53 -18.47 -9.80 -19.42
CA SER A 53 -17.63 -8.63 -19.15
C SER A 53 -16.14 -8.83 -19.41
N GLU A 54 -15.67 -10.07 -19.62
CA GLU A 54 -14.26 -10.42 -19.84
C GLU A 54 -13.53 -9.52 -20.88
N PRO A 55 -14.08 -9.20 -22.07
CA PRO A 55 -13.39 -8.35 -23.05
C PRO A 55 -13.28 -6.88 -22.64
N LEU A 56 -13.98 -6.45 -21.59
CA LEU A 56 -13.97 -5.07 -21.09
C LEU A 56 -12.98 -4.86 -19.94
N ILE A 57 -12.41 -5.95 -19.43
CA ILE A 57 -11.52 -6.01 -18.28
C ILE A 57 -10.04 -5.94 -18.73
N ASP A 58 -9.19 -5.34 -17.91
CA ASP A 58 -7.74 -5.26 -18.12
C ASP A 58 -7.12 -6.67 -18.06
N GLU A 59 -6.23 -6.96 -19.02
CA GLU A 59 -5.69 -8.31 -19.26
C GLU A 59 -5.06 -8.97 -18.01
N GLU A 60 -4.47 -8.16 -17.13
CA GLU A 60 -3.87 -8.62 -15.87
C GLU A 60 -4.89 -9.32 -14.95
N PHE A 61 -6.15 -8.90 -14.99
CA PHE A 61 -7.20 -9.37 -14.09
C PHE A 61 -7.98 -10.58 -14.64
N VAL A 62 -7.88 -10.87 -15.93
CA VAL A 62 -8.63 -11.95 -16.60
C VAL A 62 -8.38 -13.34 -15.97
N PRO A 63 -7.15 -13.74 -15.61
CA PRO A 63 -6.92 -15.03 -14.95
C PRO A 63 -7.65 -15.14 -13.61
N GLN A 64 -7.60 -14.08 -12.80
CA GLN A 64 -8.21 -14.04 -11.48
C GLN A 64 -9.74 -14.00 -11.55
N LEU A 65 -10.29 -13.30 -12.55
CA LEU A 65 -11.72 -13.27 -12.85
C LEU A 65 -12.23 -14.69 -13.13
N LYS A 66 -11.59 -15.42 -14.06
CA LYS A 66 -11.96 -16.78 -14.44
C LYS A 66 -11.91 -17.77 -13.27
N GLU A 67 -10.84 -17.71 -12.50
CA GLU A 67 -10.68 -18.56 -11.32
C GLU A 67 -11.79 -18.29 -10.29
N THR A 68 -12.07 -17.00 -10.02
CA THR A 68 -13.09 -16.58 -9.06
C THR A 68 -14.48 -16.99 -9.51
N SER A 69 -14.84 -16.77 -10.78
CA SER A 69 -16.14 -17.17 -11.34
C SER A 69 -16.35 -18.68 -11.32
N SER A 70 -15.31 -19.46 -11.62
CA SER A 70 -15.36 -20.94 -11.52
C SER A 70 -15.56 -21.40 -10.08
N SER A 71 -14.79 -20.84 -9.14
CA SER A 71 -14.91 -21.14 -7.71
C SER A 71 -16.29 -20.80 -7.16
N LEU A 72 -16.84 -19.65 -7.57
CA LEU A 72 -18.16 -19.18 -7.18
C LEU A 72 -19.29 -20.11 -7.68
N LYS A 73 -19.23 -20.53 -8.94
CA LYS A 73 -20.17 -21.50 -9.53
C LYS A 73 -20.14 -22.85 -8.81
N ASN A 74 -18.93 -23.34 -8.49
CA ASN A 74 -18.76 -24.59 -7.76
C ASN A 74 -19.34 -24.50 -6.34
N ALA A 75 -19.12 -23.38 -5.64
CA ALA A 75 -19.65 -23.16 -4.30
C ALA A 75 -21.20 -23.11 -4.28
N ALA A 76 -21.82 -22.49 -5.28
CA ALA A 76 -23.27 -22.49 -5.44
C ALA A 76 -23.84 -23.88 -5.75
N GLY A 77 -23.14 -24.70 -6.53
CA GLY A 77 -23.49 -26.10 -6.76
C GLY A 77 -23.41 -26.94 -5.48
N GLN A 78 -22.34 -26.77 -4.70
CA GLN A 78 -22.15 -27.43 -3.41
C GLN A 78 -23.23 -27.04 -2.42
N LEU A 79 -23.56 -25.75 -2.29
CA LEU A 79 -24.61 -25.27 -1.39
C LEU A 79 -25.96 -25.97 -1.66
N TYR A 80 -26.36 -26.08 -2.93
CA TYR A 80 -27.57 -26.78 -3.32
C TYR A 80 -27.52 -28.28 -3.00
N ALA A 81 -26.40 -28.95 -3.28
CA ALA A 81 -26.24 -30.36 -2.93
C ALA A 81 -26.33 -30.61 -1.42
N HIS A 82 -25.75 -29.72 -0.60
CA HIS A 82 -25.84 -29.79 0.85
C HIS A 82 -27.26 -29.51 1.36
N ALA A 83 -27.98 -28.57 0.75
CA ALA A 83 -29.38 -28.29 1.06
C ALA A 83 -30.30 -29.49 0.79
N VAL A 84 -30.12 -30.17 -0.35
CA VAL A 84 -30.88 -31.39 -0.68
C VAL A 84 -30.59 -32.51 0.33
N ARG A 85 -29.31 -32.72 0.68
CA ARG A 85 -28.92 -33.70 1.71
C ARG A 85 -29.49 -33.37 3.09
N ALA A 86 -29.54 -32.08 3.45
CA ALA A 86 -30.15 -31.64 4.71
C ALA A 86 -31.67 -31.86 4.74
N ARG A 87 -32.35 -31.80 3.58
CA ARG A 87 -33.78 -32.11 3.45
C ARG A 87 -34.05 -33.61 3.54
N GLU A 88 -33.20 -34.43 2.95
CA GLU A 88 -33.31 -35.90 2.99
C GLU A 88 -33.07 -36.47 4.40
N ASP A 89 -32.17 -35.86 5.17
CA ASP A 89 -31.89 -36.24 6.56
C ASP A 89 -31.84 -35.01 7.49
N PRO A 90 -33.02 -34.50 7.94
CA PRO A 90 -33.11 -33.28 8.73
C PRO A 90 -32.46 -33.33 10.12
N TRP A 91 -32.18 -34.53 10.64
CA TRP A 91 -31.51 -34.74 11.92
C TRP A 91 -29.99 -34.71 11.79
N ASN A 92 -29.47 -34.91 10.57
CA ASN A 92 -28.04 -34.88 10.30
C ASN A 92 -27.54 -33.44 10.15
N ARG A 93 -26.64 -33.06 11.07
CA ARG A 93 -26.06 -31.72 11.14
C ARG A 93 -24.91 -31.51 10.16
N VAL A 94 -24.34 -32.57 9.59
CA VAL A 94 -23.19 -32.46 8.68
C VAL A 94 -23.56 -31.69 7.40
N PRO A 95 -24.65 -32.04 6.67
CA PRO A 95 -25.08 -31.26 5.51
C PRO A 95 -25.42 -29.80 5.84
N GLN A 96 -25.95 -29.52 7.04
CA GLN A 96 -26.28 -28.17 7.49
C GLN A 96 -25.00 -27.33 7.69
N LYS A 97 -23.97 -27.90 8.32
CA LYS A 97 -22.66 -27.24 8.49
C LYS A 97 -21.90 -27.06 7.17
N ASP A 98 -21.96 -28.05 6.28
CA ASP A 98 -21.36 -27.93 4.95
C ASP A 98 -22.07 -26.87 4.09
N ALA A 99 -23.41 -26.73 4.21
CA ALA A 99 -24.16 -25.65 3.59
C ALA A 99 -23.69 -24.27 4.08
N ILE A 100 -23.42 -24.10 5.38
CA ILE A 100 -22.86 -22.86 5.92
C ILE A 100 -21.49 -22.55 5.29
N LYS A 101 -20.60 -23.55 5.18
CA LYS A 101 -19.27 -23.38 4.56
C LYS A 101 -19.37 -22.94 3.10
N ALA A 102 -20.24 -23.59 2.32
CA ALA A 102 -20.49 -23.22 0.94
C ALA A 102 -21.08 -21.80 0.81
N ALA A 103 -22.04 -21.45 1.66
CA ALA A 103 -22.66 -20.12 1.67
C ALA A 103 -21.67 -19.00 2.02
N LYS A 104 -20.73 -19.24 2.95
CA LYS A 104 -19.63 -18.31 3.26
C LYS A 104 -18.65 -18.15 2.09
N LEU A 105 -18.28 -19.25 1.46
CA LEU A 105 -17.40 -19.22 0.28
C LEU A 105 -18.03 -18.44 -0.88
N ILE A 106 -19.34 -18.59 -1.10
CA ILE A 106 -20.10 -17.78 -2.05
C ILE A 106 -19.94 -16.30 -1.70
N LEU A 107 -20.19 -15.90 -0.45
CA LEU A 107 -20.08 -14.50 -0.03
C LEU A 107 -18.67 -13.93 -0.27
N GLN A 108 -17.63 -14.70 0.07
CA GLN A 108 -16.23 -14.33 -0.20
C GLN A 108 -15.94 -14.13 -1.69
N LYS A 109 -16.39 -15.08 -2.53
CA LYS A 109 -16.12 -15.05 -3.96
C LYS A 109 -16.95 -14.01 -4.71
N VAL A 110 -18.17 -13.71 -4.27
CA VAL A 110 -18.97 -12.59 -4.79
C VAL A 110 -18.27 -11.26 -4.52
N VAL A 111 -17.78 -11.04 -3.29
CA VAL A 111 -17.00 -9.84 -2.95
C VAL A 111 -15.73 -9.73 -3.80
N LEU A 112 -15.01 -10.84 -3.98
CA LEU A 112 -13.80 -10.86 -4.80
C LEU A 112 -14.09 -10.58 -6.28
N LEU A 113 -15.14 -11.16 -6.84
CA LEU A 113 -15.53 -10.97 -8.22
C LEU A 113 -15.83 -9.50 -8.52
N VAL A 114 -16.59 -8.87 -7.63
CA VAL A 114 -16.89 -7.43 -7.63
C VAL A 114 -15.61 -6.60 -7.61
N LEU A 115 -14.66 -6.93 -6.73
CA LEU A 115 -13.41 -6.17 -6.63
C LEU A 115 -12.57 -6.22 -7.90
N ILE A 116 -12.46 -7.40 -8.50
CA ILE A 116 -11.67 -7.60 -9.72
C ILE A 116 -12.22 -6.72 -10.83
N GLU A 117 -13.55 -6.71 -11.00
CA GLU A 117 -14.23 -5.89 -11.98
C GLU A 117 -14.04 -4.39 -11.70
N GLU A 118 -14.19 -3.96 -10.45
CA GLU A 118 -13.98 -2.58 -10.00
C GLU A 118 -12.54 -2.09 -10.27
N GLN A 119 -11.53 -2.85 -9.85
CA GLN A 119 -10.11 -2.51 -10.03
C GLN A 119 -9.72 -2.42 -11.50
N SER A 120 -10.15 -3.41 -12.28
CA SER A 120 -9.96 -3.43 -13.72
C SER A 120 -10.59 -2.22 -14.39
N ASN A 121 -11.86 -1.93 -14.11
CA ASN A 121 -12.59 -0.82 -14.73
C ASN A 121 -11.89 0.53 -14.49
N ILE A 122 -11.37 0.73 -13.29
CA ILE A 122 -10.61 1.94 -12.95
C ILE A 122 -9.26 1.97 -13.64
N LYS A 123 -8.54 0.85 -13.68
CA LYS A 123 -7.26 0.78 -14.39
C LYS A 123 -7.44 1.10 -15.87
N VAL A 124 -8.46 0.52 -16.52
CA VAL A 124 -8.79 0.83 -17.92
C VAL A 124 -9.13 2.31 -18.08
N LEU A 125 -9.99 2.87 -17.22
CA LEU A 125 -10.36 4.30 -17.24
C LEU A 125 -9.15 5.23 -17.10
N VAL A 126 -8.27 4.98 -16.13
CA VAL A 126 -7.06 5.77 -15.90
C VAL A 126 -6.09 5.62 -17.08
N ASN A 127 -5.97 4.43 -17.67
CA ASN A 127 -5.14 4.21 -18.84
C ASN A 127 -5.65 4.97 -20.06
N ILE A 128 -6.97 5.01 -20.30
CA ILE A 128 -7.58 5.82 -21.35
C ILE A 128 -7.30 7.30 -21.10
N ALA A 129 -7.52 7.79 -19.87
CA ALA A 129 -7.27 9.19 -19.51
C ALA A 129 -5.79 9.59 -19.75
N LYS A 130 -4.85 8.73 -19.40
CA LYS A 130 -3.42 8.94 -19.69
C LYS A 130 -3.11 8.98 -21.18
N LYS A 131 -3.70 8.09 -21.98
CA LYS A 131 -3.55 8.09 -23.45
C LYS A 131 -4.13 9.36 -24.06
N VAL A 132 -5.26 9.85 -23.57
CA VAL A 132 -5.83 11.15 -23.96
C VAL A 132 -4.84 12.27 -23.63
N ALA A 133 -4.34 12.33 -22.40
CA ALA A 133 -3.36 13.36 -21.99
C ALA A 133 -2.07 13.33 -22.82
N GLU A 134 -1.57 12.15 -23.16
CA GLU A 134 -0.43 11.99 -24.07
C GLU A 134 -0.76 12.47 -25.49
N GLY A 135 -1.95 12.12 -25.99
CA GLY A 135 -2.45 12.58 -27.28
C GLY A 135 -2.56 14.10 -27.37
N VAL A 136 -3.09 14.76 -26.33
CA VAL A 136 -3.15 16.22 -26.22
C VAL A 136 -1.76 16.84 -26.30
N ARG A 137 -0.76 16.28 -25.62
CA ARG A 137 0.65 16.74 -25.70
C ARG A 137 1.23 16.54 -27.10
N ARG A 138 0.98 15.39 -27.73
CA ARG A 138 1.43 15.12 -29.11
C ARG A 138 0.81 16.09 -30.11
N ILE A 139 -0.48 16.44 -29.95
CA ILE A 139 -1.14 17.46 -30.78
C ILE A 139 -0.41 18.81 -30.69
N ASP A 140 0.13 19.18 -29.52
CA ASP A 140 0.87 20.44 -29.34
C ASP A 140 2.22 20.48 -30.10
N GLU A 141 2.76 19.33 -30.49
CA GLU A 141 4.04 19.19 -31.20
C GLU A 141 3.87 19.14 -32.73
N ILE A 142 2.64 18.94 -33.23
CA ILE A 142 2.39 18.78 -34.66
C ILE A 142 2.23 20.15 -35.34
N GLU A 143 3.08 20.43 -36.32
CA GLU A 143 2.98 21.65 -37.16
C GLU A 143 2.33 21.39 -38.52
N ASN A 144 2.16 20.13 -38.93
CA ASN A 144 1.55 19.73 -40.20
C ASN A 144 0.05 19.45 -40.08
N LEU A 145 -0.78 20.13 -40.88
CA LEU A 145 -2.24 20.02 -40.81
C LEU A 145 -2.79 18.60 -41.09
N ASN A 146 -2.19 17.84 -42.01
CA ASN A 146 -2.66 16.49 -42.34
C ASN A 146 -2.35 15.51 -41.21
N GLN A 147 -1.15 15.60 -40.63
CA GLN A 147 -0.77 14.79 -39.47
C GLN A 147 -1.60 15.17 -38.23
N LEU A 148 -1.90 16.46 -38.07
CA LEU A 148 -2.73 16.95 -36.98
C LEU A 148 -4.14 16.36 -37.05
N ASN A 149 -4.76 16.35 -38.23
CA ASN A 149 -6.12 15.83 -38.38
C ASN A 149 -6.24 14.34 -38.06
N ILE A 150 -5.20 13.54 -38.36
CA ILE A 150 -5.15 12.11 -38.00
C ILE A 150 -5.06 11.97 -36.47
N MET A 151 -4.11 12.67 -35.84
CA MET A 151 -3.94 12.62 -34.38
C MET A 151 -5.18 13.11 -33.64
N VAL A 152 -5.82 14.18 -34.12
CA VAL A 152 -7.06 14.71 -33.55
C VAL A 152 -8.18 13.67 -33.61
N ALA A 153 -8.32 12.93 -34.71
CA ALA A 153 -9.34 11.89 -34.81
C ALA A 153 -9.11 10.76 -33.79
N ASP A 154 -7.86 10.32 -33.61
CA ASP A 154 -7.49 9.29 -32.63
C ASP A 154 -7.74 9.76 -31.19
N VAL A 155 -7.37 11.00 -30.87
CA VAL A 155 -7.57 11.60 -29.54
C VAL A 155 -9.06 11.78 -29.23
N VAL A 156 -9.86 12.25 -30.19
CA VAL A 156 -11.32 12.38 -30.03
C VAL A 156 -11.99 11.04 -29.73
N ALA A 157 -11.57 9.97 -30.42
CA ALA A 157 -12.11 8.63 -30.15
C ALA A 157 -11.81 8.17 -28.71
N LEU A 158 -10.59 8.43 -28.22
CA LEU A 158 -10.19 8.11 -26.85
C LEU A 158 -10.94 8.97 -25.82
N GLU A 159 -11.15 10.24 -26.09
CA GLU A 159 -11.90 11.17 -25.23
C GLU A 159 -13.38 10.80 -25.12
N GLN A 160 -14.01 10.44 -26.23
CA GLN A 160 -15.40 9.98 -26.22
C GLN A 160 -15.56 8.71 -25.38
N GLU A 161 -14.61 7.78 -25.49
CA GLU A 161 -14.63 6.57 -24.65
C GLU A 161 -14.36 6.90 -23.17
N LEU A 162 -13.44 7.83 -22.88
CA LEU A 162 -13.19 8.31 -21.52
C LEU A 162 -14.44 8.93 -20.88
N VAL A 163 -15.10 9.84 -21.59
CA VAL A 163 -16.33 10.50 -21.11
C VAL A 163 -17.43 9.49 -20.89
N LYS A 164 -17.67 8.59 -21.85
CA LYS A 164 -18.70 7.56 -21.77
C LYS A 164 -18.48 6.62 -20.57
N ARG A 165 -17.24 6.14 -20.37
CA ARG A 165 -16.93 5.27 -19.22
C ARG A 165 -16.97 6.04 -17.90
N SER A 166 -16.58 7.31 -17.88
CA SER A 166 -16.65 8.17 -16.69
C SER A 166 -18.10 8.44 -16.27
N GLN A 167 -19.01 8.66 -17.23
CA GLN A 167 -20.44 8.81 -16.96
C GLN A 167 -21.04 7.52 -16.36
N ARG A 168 -20.76 6.36 -16.96
CA ARG A 168 -21.17 5.06 -16.36
C ARG A 168 -20.63 4.86 -14.95
N ARG A 169 -19.40 5.34 -14.70
CA ARG A 169 -18.81 5.27 -13.36
C ARG A 169 -19.51 6.20 -12.36
N SER A 170 -19.98 7.36 -12.79
CA SER A 170 -20.82 8.26 -11.98
C SER A 170 -22.03 7.49 -11.45
N GLU A 171 -22.77 6.79 -12.33
CA GLU A 171 -23.98 6.04 -11.96
C GLU A 171 -23.76 5.01 -10.83
N GLY A 172 -22.55 4.43 -10.75
CA GLY A 172 -22.16 3.46 -9.72
C GLY A 172 -21.57 4.04 -8.43
N SER A 173 -21.48 5.37 -8.27
CA SER A 173 -20.93 5.99 -7.07
C SER A 173 -21.99 6.27 -6.01
N HIS A 174 -21.75 5.85 -4.77
CA HIS A 174 -22.65 6.15 -3.65
C HIS A 174 -22.62 7.64 -3.26
N SER A 175 -21.52 8.34 -3.53
CA SER A 175 -21.39 9.77 -3.23
C SER A 175 -22.01 10.65 -4.32
N PRO A 176 -23.06 11.44 -4.02
CA PRO A 176 -23.65 12.36 -4.98
C PRO A 176 -22.69 13.50 -5.38
N GLU A 177 -21.68 13.79 -4.56
CA GLU A 177 -20.67 14.81 -4.85
C GLU A 177 -19.68 14.35 -5.91
N PHE A 178 -19.18 13.13 -5.78
CA PHE A 178 -18.28 12.57 -6.78
C PHE A 178 -18.99 12.32 -8.11
N ARG A 179 -20.29 11.99 -8.07
CA ARG A 179 -21.14 11.94 -9.27
C ARG A 179 -21.18 13.27 -10.00
N GLN A 180 -21.60 14.32 -9.30
CA GLN A 180 -21.69 15.66 -9.86
C GLN A 180 -20.33 16.14 -10.38
N LYS A 181 -19.26 15.94 -9.60
CA LYS A 181 -17.91 16.35 -9.99
C LYS A 181 -17.43 15.63 -11.25
N LEU A 182 -17.71 14.32 -11.38
CA LEU A 182 -17.29 13.54 -12.54
C LEU A 182 -18.11 13.90 -13.80
N GLU A 183 -19.38 14.24 -13.64
CA GLU A 183 -20.23 14.77 -14.71
C GLU A 183 -19.77 16.16 -15.18
N ASP A 184 -19.49 17.06 -14.24
CA ASP A 184 -18.96 18.40 -14.53
C ASP A 184 -17.61 18.30 -15.27
N LEU A 185 -16.70 17.44 -14.79
CA LEU A 185 -15.41 17.21 -15.43
C LEU A 185 -15.56 16.59 -16.83
N SER A 186 -16.52 15.70 -17.02
CA SER A 186 -16.82 15.11 -18.33
C SER A 186 -17.26 16.17 -19.33
N TYR A 187 -18.08 17.14 -18.89
CA TYR A 187 -18.46 18.28 -19.72
C TYR A 187 -17.26 19.20 -20.02
N ILE A 188 -16.45 19.52 -19.00
CA ILE A 188 -15.28 20.39 -19.13
C ILE A 188 -14.24 19.79 -20.10
N VAL A 189 -13.94 18.49 -19.98
CA VAL A 189 -13.00 17.81 -20.87
C VAL A 189 -13.47 17.87 -22.33
N ASN A 190 -14.76 17.66 -22.58
CA ASN A 190 -15.31 17.74 -23.93
C ASN A 190 -15.22 19.16 -24.52
N ASP A 191 -15.65 20.18 -23.77
CA ASP A 191 -15.59 21.59 -24.22
C ASP A 191 -14.15 22.08 -24.44
N LEU A 192 -13.22 21.73 -23.53
CA LEU A 192 -11.82 22.13 -23.66
C LEU A 192 -11.10 21.38 -24.78
N SER A 193 -11.46 20.12 -25.06
CA SER A 193 -10.92 19.38 -26.19
C SER A 193 -11.30 20.03 -27.53
N GLU A 194 -12.58 20.36 -27.74
CA GLU A 194 -13.00 21.04 -28.97
C GLU A 194 -12.25 22.36 -29.18
N LYS A 195 -12.06 23.14 -28.10
CA LYS A 195 -11.28 24.39 -28.12
C LYS A 195 -9.80 24.14 -28.42
N HIS A 196 -9.21 23.09 -27.84
CA HIS A 196 -7.81 22.71 -28.06
C HIS A 196 -7.56 22.34 -29.53
N GLN A 197 -8.45 21.52 -30.10
CA GLN A 197 -8.39 21.12 -31.51
C GLN A 197 -8.49 22.32 -32.46
N GLN A 198 -9.41 23.25 -32.19
CA GLN A 198 -9.55 24.46 -32.99
C GLN A 198 -8.29 25.33 -32.91
N ALA A 199 -7.73 25.50 -31.71
CA ALA A 199 -6.50 26.26 -31.50
C ALA A 199 -5.29 25.58 -32.18
N ALA A 200 -5.19 24.24 -32.12
CA ALA A 200 -4.14 23.49 -32.81
C ALA A 200 -4.21 23.65 -34.34
N ARG A 201 -5.41 23.61 -34.92
CA ARG A 201 -5.61 23.86 -36.36
C ARG A 201 -5.19 25.28 -36.76
N GLN A 202 -5.46 26.28 -35.92
CA GLN A 202 -5.04 27.67 -36.16
C GLN A 202 -3.52 27.84 -36.09
N VAL A 203 -2.83 27.10 -35.21
CA VAL A 203 -1.36 27.10 -35.17
C VAL A 203 -0.78 26.50 -36.44
N CYS A 204 -1.35 25.42 -36.97
CA CYS A 204 -0.92 24.82 -38.24
C CYS A 204 -1.13 25.74 -39.46
N THR A 205 -2.14 26.60 -39.45
CA THR A 205 -2.37 27.56 -40.55
C THR A 205 -1.50 28.81 -40.46
N ASN A 206 -1.09 29.22 -39.26
CA ASN A 206 -0.16 30.33 -39.06
C ASN A 206 0.92 30.02 -38.00
N PRO A 207 1.96 29.23 -38.35
CA PRO A 207 2.93 28.71 -37.38
C PRO A 207 3.79 29.77 -36.71
N GLN A 208 3.95 30.96 -37.32
CA GLN A 208 4.80 32.03 -36.81
C GLN A 208 4.10 32.95 -35.80
N ASP A 209 2.78 32.80 -35.62
CA ASP A 209 2.01 33.63 -34.69
C ASP A 209 2.13 33.12 -33.25
N GLN A 210 2.89 33.86 -32.44
CA GLN A 210 3.15 33.53 -31.04
C GLN A 210 1.91 33.71 -30.14
N SER A 211 0.95 34.54 -30.54
CA SER A 211 -0.31 34.74 -29.80
C SER A 211 -1.19 33.49 -29.87
N ILE A 212 -1.32 32.91 -31.07
CA ILE A 212 -2.13 31.70 -31.31
C ILE A 212 -1.48 30.48 -30.61
N ARG A 213 -0.15 30.36 -30.65
CA ARG A 213 0.58 29.33 -29.89
C ARG A 213 0.35 29.45 -28.38
N SER A 214 0.38 30.67 -27.83
CA SER A 214 0.11 30.92 -26.40
C SER A 214 -1.32 30.59 -26.02
N ALA A 215 -2.30 30.93 -26.87
CA ALA A 215 -3.71 30.58 -26.68
C ALA A 215 -3.93 29.06 -26.66
N ARG A 216 -3.35 28.32 -27.63
CA ARG A 216 -3.40 26.85 -27.67
C ARG A 216 -2.80 26.23 -26.40
N ASN A 217 -1.60 26.67 -25.99
CA ASN A 217 -0.94 26.14 -24.80
C ASN A 217 -1.77 26.38 -23.53
N THR A 218 -2.46 27.53 -23.44
CA THR A 218 -3.36 27.83 -22.32
C THR A 218 -4.54 26.86 -22.27
N VAL A 219 -5.15 26.53 -23.42
CA VAL A 219 -6.25 25.56 -23.48
C VAL A 219 -5.74 24.15 -23.19
N SER A 220 -4.60 23.76 -23.75
CA SER A 220 -3.93 22.48 -23.48
C SER A 220 -3.68 22.26 -21.98
N HIS A 221 -3.10 23.26 -21.29
CA HIS A 221 -2.89 23.19 -19.84
C HIS A 221 -4.20 23.01 -19.05
N LYS A 222 -5.27 23.71 -19.42
CA LYS A 222 -6.58 23.57 -18.77
C LYS A 222 -7.18 22.19 -19.01
N LEU A 223 -7.06 21.67 -20.23
CA LEU A 223 -7.56 20.34 -20.60
C LEU A 223 -6.82 19.25 -19.83
N LEU A 224 -5.48 19.31 -19.79
CA LEU A 224 -4.66 18.38 -19.02
C LEU A 224 -5.00 18.42 -17.53
N SER A 225 -5.19 19.62 -16.95
CA SER A 225 -5.63 19.76 -15.56
C SER A 225 -6.99 19.13 -15.30
N ALA A 226 -7.96 19.30 -16.22
CA ALA A 226 -9.28 18.69 -16.07
C ALA A 226 -9.24 17.15 -16.18
N ILE A 227 -8.36 16.61 -17.04
CA ILE A 227 -8.10 15.17 -17.14
C ILE A 227 -7.46 14.64 -15.85
N ASP A 228 -6.50 15.37 -15.27
CA ASP A 228 -5.88 15.01 -14.00
C ASP A 228 -6.90 15.03 -12.84
N ASP A 229 -7.75 16.05 -12.76
CA ASP A 229 -8.84 16.13 -11.78
C ASP A 229 -9.85 14.99 -11.95
N MET A 230 -10.11 14.56 -13.19
CA MET A 230 -10.96 13.42 -13.52
C MET A 230 -10.32 12.11 -13.04
N ILE A 231 -9.04 11.88 -13.31
CA ILE A 231 -8.27 10.74 -12.80
C ILE A 231 -8.30 10.71 -11.27
N GLU A 232 -8.09 11.86 -10.62
CA GLU A 232 -8.13 11.95 -9.17
C GLU A 232 -9.51 11.59 -8.62
N THR A 233 -10.57 12.14 -9.22
CA THR A 233 -11.95 11.87 -8.81
C THR A 233 -12.31 10.39 -9.00
N ILE A 234 -11.90 9.75 -10.11
CA ILE A 234 -12.06 8.31 -10.34
C ILE A 234 -11.34 7.49 -9.24
N LYS A 235 -10.10 7.87 -8.89
CA LYS A 235 -9.33 7.22 -7.82
C LYS A 235 -9.97 7.43 -6.44
N GLN A 236 -10.60 8.58 -6.18
CA GLN A 236 -11.32 8.87 -4.94
C GLN A 236 -12.60 8.04 -4.81
N ILE A 237 -13.38 7.89 -5.90
CA ILE A 237 -14.55 7.00 -5.95
C ILE A 237 -14.14 5.56 -5.65
N PHE A 238 -13.05 5.08 -6.25
CA PHE A 238 -12.51 3.75 -5.95
C PHE A 238 -12.25 3.56 -4.46
N SER A 239 -11.43 4.45 -3.88
CA SER A 239 -11.08 4.37 -2.47
C SER A 239 -12.30 4.44 -1.55
N ALA A 240 -13.31 5.24 -1.90
CA ALA A 240 -14.56 5.29 -1.16
C ALA A 240 -15.33 3.95 -1.22
N ASN A 241 -15.40 3.33 -2.40
CA ASN A 241 -16.14 2.09 -2.64
C ASN A 241 -15.40 0.85 -2.10
N THR A 242 -14.07 0.80 -2.12
CA THR A 242 -13.27 -0.39 -1.72
C THR A 242 -12.79 -0.40 -0.28
N LYS A 243 -12.95 0.70 0.46
CA LYS A 243 -12.75 0.75 1.93
C LYS A 243 -13.48 -0.38 2.67
N PHE A 244 -14.59 -0.88 2.10
CA PHE A 244 -15.37 -2.01 2.59
C PHE A 244 -14.61 -3.36 2.53
N VAL A 245 -13.75 -3.59 1.53
CA VAL A 245 -13.13 -4.90 1.29
C VAL A 245 -11.72 -5.03 1.84
N ASP A 246 -10.93 -3.95 1.77
CA ASP A 246 -9.57 -3.90 2.33
C ASP A 246 -9.56 -4.25 3.83
N LEU A 247 -10.61 -3.82 4.54
CA LEU A 247 -10.81 -4.06 5.98
C LEU A 247 -11.41 -5.42 6.33
N ALA A 248 -12.21 -6.04 5.45
CA ALA A 248 -13.00 -7.23 5.78
C ALA A 248 -12.36 -8.55 5.35
N PHE A 249 -11.36 -8.53 4.46
CA PHE A 249 -10.73 -9.75 3.93
C PHE A 249 -9.20 -9.78 3.97
N LYS A 250 -8.55 -8.80 4.65
CA LYS A 250 -7.07 -8.65 4.68
C LYS A 250 -6.47 -8.94 3.30
N TRP A 251 -7.02 -8.26 2.30
CA TRP A 251 -6.45 -8.30 0.97
C TRP A 251 -5.09 -7.60 1.05
N LYS A 252 -4.01 -8.26 0.62
CA LYS A 252 -2.77 -7.54 0.34
C LYS A 252 -3.14 -6.54 -0.75
N PRO A 253 -3.05 -5.22 -0.51
CA PRO A 253 -3.29 -4.28 -1.59
C PRO A 253 -2.34 -4.67 -2.72
N VAL A 254 -2.90 -5.04 -3.87
CA VAL A 254 -2.17 -4.91 -5.12
C VAL A 254 -1.65 -3.48 -5.09
N ARG A 255 -0.33 -3.33 -5.24
CA ARG A 255 0.40 -2.06 -5.26
C ARG A 255 -0.52 -0.96 -5.79
N THR A 256 -0.72 0.09 -5.00
CA THR A 256 -1.55 1.18 -5.50
C THR A 256 -0.93 1.67 -6.81
N MET A 257 -1.74 2.01 -7.83
CA MET A 257 -1.20 2.54 -9.08
C MET A 257 -0.18 3.67 -8.84
N ALA A 258 -0.36 4.44 -7.76
CA ALA A 258 0.56 5.50 -7.34
C ALA A 258 1.92 4.96 -6.82
N GLU A 259 1.94 3.90 -5.99
CA GLU A 259 3.19 3.25 -5.55
C GLU A 259 3.96 2.66 -6.73
N ASP A 260 3.27 2.02 -7.67
CA ASP A 260 3.89 1.49 -8.90
C ASP A 260 4.40 2.59 -9.82
N GLU A 261 3.66 3.69 -9.93
CA GLU A 261 4.09 4.88 -10.67
C GLU A 261 5.35 5.51 -10.07
N VAL A 262 5.53 5.49 -8.73
CA VAL A 262 6.77 5.94 -8.08
C VAL A 262 7.93 4.99 -8.40
N VAL A 263 7.72 3.69 -8.30
CA VAL A 263 8.76 2.68 -8.58
C VAL A 263 9.17 2.73 -10.06
N SER A 264 8.21 2.88 -10.97
CA SER A 264 8.45 3.01 -12.41
C SER A 264 9.22 4.28 -12.75
N ALA A 265 8.81 5.43 -12.19
CA ALA A 265 9.52 6.69 -12.37
C ALA A 265 10.96 6.63 -11.81
N SER A 266 11.17 5.94 -10.69
CA SER A 266 12.51 5.69 -10.14
C SER A 266 13.40 4.93 -11.13
N ALA A 267 12.88 3.86 -11.74
CA ALA A 267 13.65 3.05 -12.69
C ALA A 267 14.08 3.89 -13.91
N GLN A 268 13.17 4.72 -14.44
CA GLN A 268 13.47 5.65 -15.54
C GLN A 268 14.54 6.68 -15.16
N LEU A 269 14.40 7.31 -13.99
CA LEU A 269 15.35 8.29 -13.48
C LEU A 269 16.75 7.68 -13.31
N ILE A 270 16.85 6.50 -12.70
CA ILE A 270 18.13 5.79 -12.50
C ILE A 270 18.78 5.45 -13.86
N GLY A 271 17.97 5.03 -14.84
CA GLY A 271 18.44 4.77 -16.21
C GLY A 271 19.06 6.00 -16.88
N GLN A 272 18.42 7.17 -16.72
CA GLN A 272 18.91 8.45 -17.24
C GLN A 272 20.17 8.93 -16.51
N LEU A 273 20.22 8.77 -15.18
CA LEU A 273 21.39 9.12 -14.36
C LEU A 273 22.62 8.29 -14.76
N HIS A 274 22.44 7.00 -15.06
CA HIS A 274 23.53 6.15 -15.55
C HIS A 274 24.06 6.55 -16.93
N SER A 275 23.20 7.02 -17.83
CA SER A 275 23.61 7.40 -19.19
C SER A 275 24.13 8.84 -19.29
N LEU A 276 23.94 9.65 -18.24
CA LEU A 276 24.26 11.08 -18.23
C LEU A 276 25.71 11.40 -18.63
N PRO A 277 26.77 10.74 -18.10
CA PRO A 277 28.15 11.06 -18.49
C PRO A 277 28.37 10.88 -20.00
N LYS A 278 27.85 9.80 -20.57
CA LYS A 278 27.94 9.51 -22.00
C LYS A 278 27.13 10.50 -22.85
N GLN A 279 25.94 10.90 -22.38
CA GLN A 279 25.14 11.92 -23.06
C GLN A 279 25.83 13.29 -23.08
N ILE A 280 26.59 13.63 -22.04
CA ILE A 280 27.41 14.85 -21.99
C ILE A 280 28.53 14.77 -23.04
N GLU A 281 29.24 13.65 -23.14
CA GLU A 281 30.27 13.43 -24.17
C GLU A 281 29.72 13.52 -25.59
N MET A 282 28.48 13.07 -25.81
CA MET A 282 27.78 13.13 -27.10
C MET A 282 27.15 14.52 -27.41
N GLY A 283 27.30 15.51 -26.52
CA GLY A 283 26.76 16.86 -26.70
C GLY A 283 25.27 17.02 -26.35
N ASN A 284 24.63 15.99 -25.81
CA ASN A 284 23.21 15.97 -25.45
C ASN A 284 22.93 16.36 -23.98
N GLY A 285 23.94 16.83 -23.25
CA GLY A 285 23.86 17.17 -21.83
C GLY A 285 22.64 18.02 -21.42
N PRO A 286 22.31 19.12 -22.13
CA PRO A 286 21.14 19.95 -21.81
C PRO A 286 19.78 19.25 -21.98
N THR A 287 19.69 18.26 -22.87
CA THR A 287 18.47 17.48 -23.09
C THR A 287 18.34 16.41 -22.00
N ALA A 288 19.42 15.67 -21.74
CA ALA A 288 19.48 14.69 -20.66
C ALA A 288 19.17 15.32 -19.28
N ALA A 289 19.67 16.54 -19.04
CA ALA A 289 19.36 17.32 -17.84
C ALA A 289 17.85 17.59 -17.67
N ARG A 290 17.14 17.94 -18.75
CA ARG A 290 15.69 18.17 -18.72
C ARG A 290 14.91 16.89 -18.46
N GLU A 291 15.30 15.79 -19.10
CA GLU A 291 14.69 14.48 -18.90
C GLU A 291 14.81 14.00 -17.45
N ILE A 292 16.00 14.16 -16.85
CA ILE A 292 16.25 13.85 -15.43
C ILE A 292 15.34 14.67 -14.51
N VAL A 293 15.19 15.97 -14.76
CA VAL A 293 14.30 16.84 -13.97
C VAL A 293 12.84 16.38 -14.11
N ASN A 294 12.40 16.03 -15.31
CA ASN A 294 11.04 15.56 -15.55
C ASN A 294 10.76 14.25 -14.82
N SER A 295 11.66 13.27 -14.92
CA SER A 295 11.53 11.98 -14.24
C SER A 295 11.55 12.12 -12.72
N ALA A 296 12.46 12.95 -12.18
CA ALA A 296 12.51 13.24 -10.75
C ALA A 296 11.24 13.92 -10.24
N ASN A 297 10.75 14.94 -10.96
CA ASN A 297 9.50 15.62 -10.60
C ASN A 297 8.30 14.67 -10.68
N LEU A 298 8.24 13.79 -11.68
CA LEU A 298 7.20 12.78 -11.79
C LEU A 298 7.21 11.82 -10.59
N GLN A 299 8.38 11.27 -10.25
CA GLN A 299 8.54 10.40 -9.08
C GLN A 299 8.11 11.11 -7.78
N ILE A 300 8.55 12.35 -7.59
CA ILE A 300 8.19 13.19 -6.44
C ILE A 300 6.68 13.41 -6.37
N SER A 301 6.04 13.73 -7.49
CA SER A 301 4.61 14.05 -7.55
C SER A 301 3.77 12.82 -7.20
N ASN A 302 4.13 11.67 -7.77
CA ASN A 302 3.48 10.39 -7.45
C ASN A 302 3.68 10.02 -5.96
N ALA A 303 4.87 10.28 -5.41
CA ALA A 303 5.16 9.99 -4.01
C ALA A 303 4.43 10.93 -3.03
N ILE A 304 4.18 12.19 -3.40
CA ILE A 304 3.35 13.11 -2.61
C ILE A 304 1.93 12.55 -2.48
N ILE A 305 1.35 12.05 -3.58
CA ILE A 305 0.03 11.41 -3.57
C ILE A 305 0.00 10.21 -2.62
N VAL A 306 1.05 9.38 -2.63
CA VAL A 306 1.17 8.25 -1.69
C VAL A 306 1.27 8.75 -0.25
N ALA A 307 2.08 9.78 0.02
CA ALA A 307 2.24 10.35 1.36
C ALA A 307 0.95 11.00 1.90
N GLU A 308 0.17 11.67 1.06
CA GLU A 308 -1.10 12.29 1.44
C GLU A 308 -2.14 11.25 1.87
N LYS A 309 -2.17 10.11 1.16
CA LYS A 309 -3.06 8.97 1.42
C LYS A 309 -2.57 8.03 2.53
N CYS A 310 -1.35 8.22 3.03
CA CYS A 310 -0.76 7.35 4.03
C CYS A 310 -1.32 7.65 5.42
N ASP A 311 -2.08 6.70 5.99
CA ASP A 311 -2.68 6.80 7.33
C ASP A 311 -1.63 6.64 8.45
N ASP A 312 -0.53 5.94 8.20
CA ASP A 312 0.55 5.77 9.18
C ASP A 312 1.41 7.06 9.24
N PRO A 313 1.40 7.79 10.36
CA PRO A 313 2.10 9.07 10.49
C PRO A 313 3.64 8.90 10.42
N VAL A 314 4.17 7.75 10.84
CA VAL A 314 5.61 7.46 10.80
C VAL A 314 6.03 7.14 9.36
N LYS A 315 5.29 6.26 8.67
CA LYS A 315 5.54 5.98 7.24
C LYS A 315 5.44 7.24 6.40
N LYS A 316 4.39 8.05 6.61
CA LYS A 316 4.22 9.35 5.95
C LYS A 316 5.41 10.28 6.16
N LYS A 317 5.91 10.41 7.40
CA LYS A 317 7.09 11.22 7.72
C LYS A 317 8.35 10.72 6.99
N MET A 318 8.55 9.40 6.89
CA MET A 318 9.70 8.80 6.19
C MET A 318 9.63 9.01 4.67
N ILE A 319 8.43 8.91 4.07
CA ILE A 319 8.21 9.22 2.65
C ILE A 319 8.49 10.70 2.38
N LEU A 320 7.94 11.62 3.19
CA LEU A 320 8.14 13.06 3.02
C LEU A 320 9.61 13.46 3.11
N LYS A 321 10.37 12.86 4.04
CA LYS A 321 11.82 13.05 4.12
C LYS A 321 12.55 12.57 2.86
N SER A 322 12.16 11.42 2.33
CA SER A 322 12.77 10.88 1.10
C SER A 322 12.43 11.75 -0.12
N ILE A 323 11.24 12.34 -0.16
CA ILE A 323 10.84 13.34 -1.15
C ILE A 323 11.71 14.60 -1.05
N GLU A 324 11.91 15.12 0.16
CA GLU A 324 12.70 16.33 0.41
C GLU A 324 14.15 16.16 -0.05
N GLU A 325 14.75 15.00 0.21
CA GLU A 325 16.11 14.68 -0.22
C GLU A 325 16.23 14.65 -1.75
N LEU A 326 15.32 13.98 -2.46
CA LEU A 326 15.33 13.94 -3.92
C LEU A 326 15.11 15.35 -4.50
N LYS A 327 14.14 16.11 -3.96
CA LYS A 327 13.88 17.52 -4.32
C LYS A 327 15.11 18.41 -4.16
N LYS A 328 15.94 18.17 -3.15
CA LYS A 328 17.17 18.93 -2.87
C LYS A 328 18.30 18.57 -3.84
N LEU A 329 18.46 17.29 -4.16
CA LEU A 329 19.57 16.79 -4.99
C LEU A 329 19.37 17.10 -6.48
N THR A 330 18.15 17.02 -7.00
CA THR A 330 17.87 17.30 -8.42
C THR A 330 18.45 18.64 -8.92
N PRO A 331 18.19 19.81 -8.29
CA PRO A 331 18.75 21.08 -8.77
C PRO A 331 20.28 21.16 -8.61
N GLN A 332 20.85 20.53 -7.58
CA GLN A 332 22.31 20.49 -7.38
C GLN A 332 22.99 19.69 -8.50
N LEU A 333 22.42 18.54 -8.86
CA LEU A 333 22.87 17.74 -9.99
C LEU A 333 22.87 18.56 -11.29
N ILE A 334 21.77 19.27 -11.58
CA ILE A 334 21.68 20.09 -12.79
C ILE A 334 22.74 21.22 -12.79
N ALA A 335 22.98 21.86 -11.65
CA ALA A 335 24.01 22.88 -11.53
C ALA A 335 25.42 22.32 -11.80
N ALA A 336 25.69 21.07 -11.41
CA ALA A 336 26.97 20.41 -11.62
C ALA A 336 27.24 19.97 -13.07
N ILE A 337 26.20 19.87 -13.92
CA ILE A 337 26.37 19.55 -15.35
C ILE A 337 27.07 20.70 -16.09
N LYS A 338 26.76 21.96 -15.73
CA LYS A 338 27.25 23.14 -16.46
C LYS A 338 28.79 23.26 -16.48
N PRO A 339 29.52 23.14 -15.36
CA PRO A 339 30.98 23.16 -15.36
C PRO A 339 31.61 22.05 -16.23
N VAL A 340 30.99 20.86 -16.27
CA VAL A 340 31.47 19.74 -17.09
C VAL A 340 31.28 19.99 -18.59
N LEU A 341 30.19 20.68 -18.96
CA LEU A 341 29.95 21.11 -20.35
C LEU A 341 30.90 22.24 -20.78
N GLU A 342 31.19 23.19 -19.88
CA GLU A 342 32.07 24.32 -20.16
C GLU A 342 33.54 23.89 -20.28
N ASN A 343 33.96 22.92 -19.45
CA ASN A 343 35.32 22.37 -19.51
C ASN A 343 35.31 20.84 -19.35
N PRO A 344 35.24 20.09 -20.47
CA PRO A 344 35.26 18.63 -20.47
C PRO A 344 36.56 18.00 -19.93
N ASN A 345 37.62 18.79 -19.69
CA ASN A 345 38.87 18.30 -19.11
C ASN A 345 39.01 18.63 -17.61
N ASP A 346 38.02 19.30 -17.01
CA ASP A 346 38.00 19.57 -15.57
C ASP A 346 37.63 18.32 -14.77
N GLU A 347 38.66 17.62 -14.31
CA GLU A 347 38.52 16.42 -13.48
C GLU A 347 37.83 16.69 -12.14
N ALA A 348 37.89 17.92 -11.59
CA ALA A 348 37.20 18.25 -10.34
C ALA A 348 35.69 18.42 -10.57
N ALA A 349 35.30 19.07 -11.68
CA ALA A 349 33.91 19.19 -12.10
C ALA A 349 33.28 17.82 -12.38
N LYS A 350 33.99 16.93 -13.09
CA LYS A 350 33.54 15.54 -13.33
C LYS A 350 33.32 14.77 -12.03
N ARG A 351 34.28 14.83 -11.10
CA ARG A 351 34.12 14.17 -9.79
C ARG A 351 32.93 14.72 -9.01
N HIS A 352 32.71 16.03 -9.04
CA HIS A 352 31.55 16.63 -8.39
C HIS A 352 30.23 16.14 -8.99
N LEU A 353 30.16 16.06 -10.32
CA LEU A 353 29.00 15.51 -11.03
C LEU A 353 28.78 14.03 -10.69
N ASP A 354 29.81 13.20 -10.70
CA ASP A 354 29.72 11.77 -10.38
C ASP A 354 29.20 11.53 -8.96
N ASN A 355 29.64 12.34 -7.98
CA ASN A 355 29.14 12.29 -6.61
C ASN A 355 27.63 12.61 -6.53
N LEU A 356 27.17 13.60 -7.29
CA LEU A 356 25.76 13.99 -7.32
C LEU A 356 24.89 13.00 -8.08
N ILE A 357 25.41 12.37 -9.16
CA ILE A 357 24.73 11.27 -9.85
C ILE A 357 24.47 10.14 -8.85
N TYR A 358 25.52 9.68 -8.17
CA TYR A 358 25.41 8.61 -7.18
C TYR A 358 24.41 8.95 -6.06
N SER A 359 24.50 10.16 -5.50
CA SER A 359 23.57 10.63 -4.45
C SER A 359 22.12 10.66 -4.93
N THR A 360 21.88 11.15 -6.15
CA THR A 360 20.53 11.26 -6.72
C THR A 360 19.92 9.89 -7.00
N GLN A 361 20.73 8.94 -7.48
CA GLN A 361 20.29 7.55 -7.67
C GLN A 361 19.84 6.92 -6.36
N LYS A 362 20.66 7.04 -5.30
CA LYS A 362 20.31 6.54 -3.97
C LYS A 362 19.03 7.17 -3.42
N ALA A 363 18.88 8.50 -3.57
CA ALA A 363 17.66 9.18 -3.13
C ALA A 363 16.41 8.68 -3.88
N SER A 364 16.52 8.45 -5.19
CA SER A 364 15.48 7.86 -6.03
C SER A 364 15.08 6.46 -5.56
N GLU A 365 16.05 5.55 -5.40
CA GLU A 365 15.81 4.17 -4.96
C GLU A 365 15.13 4.13 -3.59
N ASN A 366 15.63 4.91 -2.65
CA ASN A 366 15.10 4.90 -1.29
C ASN A 366 13.69 5.49 -1.22
N LEU A 367 13.35 6.47 -2.06
CA LEU A 367 11.97 6.96 -2.18
C LEU A 367 11.04 5.86 -2.73
N ALA A 368 11.49 5.10 -3.73
CA ALA A 368 10.75 3.98 -4.28
C ALA A 368 10.51 2.86 -3.24
N VAL A 369 11.49 2.58 -2.38
CA VAL A 369 11.34 1.64 -1.26
C VAL A 369 10.37 2.20 -0.21
N ALA A 370 10.49 3.48 0.15
CA ALA A 370 9.69 4.10 1.20
C ALA A 370 8.18 4.04 0.95
N VAL A 371 7.75 4.09 -0.32
CA VAL A 371 6.33 4.05 -0.66
C VAL A 371 5.73 2.64 -0.52
N VAL A 372 6.49 1.59 -0.84
CA VAL A 372 5.98 0.20 -0.83
C VAL A 372 6.23 -0.56 0.49
N SER A 373 7.12 -0.07 1.35
CA SER A 373 7.55 -0.79 2.55
C SER A 373 6.90 -0.28 3.85
N THR A 374 6.94 -1.12 4.89
CA THR A 374 6.60 -0.73 6.27
C THR A 374 7.71 0.11 6.92
N PRO A 375 7.46 0.89 7.99
CA PRO A 375 8.51 1.67 8.66
C PRO A 375 9.75 0.85 9.06
N ALA A 376 9.55 -0.36 9.57
CA ALA A 376 10.64 -1.27 9.94
C ALA A 376 11.46 -1.70 8.72
N GLU A 377 10.80 -2.09 7.63
CA GLU A 377 11.45 -2.47 6.38
C GLU A 377 12.17 -1.29 5.71
N ILE A 378 11.67 -0.05 5.83
CA ILE A 378 12.37 1.14 5.33
C ILE A 378 13.69 1.35 6.07
N VAL A 379 13.68 1.20 7.41
CA VAL A 379 14.91 1.27 8.21
C VAL A 379 15.86 0.14 7.84
N ALA A 380 15.35 -1.08 7.70
CA ALA A 380 16.13 -2.25 7.31
C ALA A 380 16.78 -2.05 5.93
N ALA A 381 16.02 -1.61 4.92
CA ALA A 381 16.52 -1.33 3.58
C ALA A 381 17.60 -0.24 3.59
N SER A 382 17.40 0.82 4.37
CA SER A 382 18.42 1.86 4.58
C SER A 382 19.69 1.28 5.23
N GLY A 383 19.55 0.37 6.19
CA GLY A 383 20.66 -0.32 6.83
C GLY A 383 21.43 -1.25 5.89
N VAL A 384 20.71 -2.01 5.06
CA VAL A 384 21.30 -2.88 4.01
C VAL A 384 22.09 -2.05 3.01
N SER A 385 21.54 -0.93 2.55
CA SER A 385 22.21 -0.03 1.61
C SER A 385 23.50 0.54 2.22
N LEU A 386 23.44 1.02 3.47
CA LEU A 386 24.61 1.53 4.18
C LEU A 386 25.68 0.45 4.42
N ALA A 387 25.28 -0.76 4.81
CA ALA A 387 26.21 -1.88 5.00
C ALA A 387 26.93 -2.24 3.70
N ARG A 388 26.22 -2.16 2.57
CA ARG A 388 26.75 -2.40 1.23
C ARG A 388 27.74 -1.33 0.80
N ASP A 389 27.47 -0.06 1.07
CA ASP A 389 28.41 1.02 0.78
C ASP A 389 29.73 0.82 1.55
N LEU A 390 29.67 0.29 2.78
CA LEU A 390 30.87 -0.08 3.54
C LEU A 390 31.64 -1.25 2.91
N ASP A 391 30.95 -2.28 2.43
CA ASP A 391 31.57 -3.40 1.70
C ASP A 391 32.23 -2.93 0.39
N ASP A 392 31.56 -2.08 -0.37
CA ASP A 392 32.06 -1.54 -1.63
C ASP A 392 33.27 -0.62 -1.40
N LEU A 393 33.30 0.14 -0.31
CA LEU A 393 34.48 0.92 0.11
C LEU A 393 35.68 0.01 0.38
N GLU A 394 35.49 -1.04 1.19
CA GLU A 394 36.55 -2.00 1.50
C GLU A 394 37.05 -2.71 0.23
N ALA A 395 36.13 -3.11 -0.66
CA ALA A 395 36.46 -3.74 -1.93
C ALA A 395 37.25 -2.80 -2.87
N ALA A 396 36.85 -1.53 -2.99
CA ALA A 396 37.54 -0.52 -3.79
C ALA A 396 38.96 -0.27 -3.27
N LEU A 397 39.13 -0.11 -1.96
CA LEU A 397 40.43 0.05 -1.32
C LEU A 397 41.32 -1.18 -1.52
N ASN A 398 40.77 -2.39 -1.40
CA ASN A 398 41.51 -3.63 -1.61
C ASN A 398 41.99 -3.80 -3.06
N ARG A 399 41.21 -3.33 -4.04
CA ARG A 399 41.57 -3.34 -5.46
C ARG A 399 42.48 -2.19 -5.87
N GLY A 400 42.72 -1.22 -5.00
CA GLY A 400 43.48 -0.01 -5.31
C GLY A 400 42.71 1.01 -6.16
N ASP A 401 41.39 0.89 -6.25
CA ASP A 401 40.52 1.83 -6.96
C ASP A 401 40.22 3.04 -6.08
N VAL A 402 41.19 3.95 -5.99
CA VAL A 402 41.13 5.14 -5.13
C VAL A 402 39.99 6.07 -5.53
N LYS A 403 39.70 6.19 -6.84
CA LYS A 403 38.61 7.06 -7.33
C LYS A 403 37.25 6.59 -6.83
N ARG A 404 36.96 5.28 -6.95
CA ARG A 404 35.70 4.70 -6.44
C ARG A 404 35.62 4.77 -4.91
N ALA A 405 36.73 4.49 -4.22
CA ALA A 405 36.79 4.59 -2.76
C ALA A 405 36.53 6.02 -2.27
N GLU A 406 37.05 7.04 -2.95
CA GLU A 406 36.82 8.45 -2.64
C GLU A 406 35.35 8.86 -2.80
N ILE A 407 34.69 8.45 -3.89
CA ILE A 407 33.26 8.70 -4.13
C ILE A 407 32.42 8.12 -2.99
N ILE A 408 32.65 6.85 -2.61
CA ILE A 408 31.90 6.19 -1.54
C ILE A 408 32.16 6.89 -0.20
N ALA A 409 33.42 7.17 0.13
CA ALA A 409 33.80 7.83 1.39
C ALA A 409 33.16 9.21 1.54
N ASN A 410 33.02 9.98 0.45
CA ASN A 410 32.40 11.31 0.46
C ASN A 410 30.88 11.25 0.71
N ASN A 411 30.20 10.21 0.25
CA ASN A 411 28.75 10.05 0.40
C ASN A 411 28.35 9.30 1.68
N LEU A 412 29.30 8.60 2.32
CA LEU A 412 29.06 7.79 3.50
C LEU A 412 28.47 8.59 4.68
N GLY A 413 28.88 9.86 4.84
CA GLY A 413 28.36 10.72 5.90
C GLY A 413 26.86 10.96 5.79
N ALA A 414 26.40 11.26 4.58
CA ALA A 414 24.97 11.47 4.28
C ALA A 414 24.17 10.18 4.42
N ALA A 415 24.72 9.05 3.97
CA ALA A 415 24.09 7.74 4.13
C ALA A 415 23.87 7.35 5.61
N ILE A 416 24.85 7.64 6.47
CA ILE A 416 24.74 7.42 7.92
C ILE A 416 23.69 8.34 8.54
N ASP A 417 23.71 9.63 8.22
CA ASP A 417 22.73 10.61 8.74
C ASP A 417 21.30 10.21 8.38
N ARG A 418 21.09 9.81 7.12
CA ARG A 418 19.81 9.30 6.65
C ARG A 418 19.37 8.08 7.46
N HIS A 419 20.25 7.10 7.67
CA HIS A 419 19.89 5.90 8.43
C HIS A 419 19.55 6.24 9.89
N ILE A 420 20.30 7.15 10.52
CA ILE A 420 20.02 7.67 11.86
C ILE A 420 18.65 8.34 11.89
N GLU A 421 18.33 9.18 10.91
CA GLU A 421 17.07 9.90 10.83
C GLU A 421 15.87 8.98 10.63
N MET A 422 15.99 7.97 9.76
CA MET A 422 14.95 6.96 9.55
C MET A 422 14.75 6.13 10.82
N SER A 423 15.84 5.69 11.46
CA SER A 423 15.80 4.92 12.71
C SER A 423 15.19 5.73 13.85
N THR A 424 15.46 7.03 13.91
CA THR A 424 14.88 7.94 14.91
C THR A 424 13.39 8.13 14.68
N ALA A 425 12.94 8.27 13.42
CA ALA A 425 11.52 8.33 13.10
C ALA A 425 10.81 7.01 13.44
N TYR A 426 11.47 5.87 13.21
CA TYR A 426 10.95 4.55 13.54
C TYR A 426 10.70 4.37 15.04
N LEU A 427 11.49 4.99 15.92
CA LEU A 427 11.25 4.94 17.39
C LEU A 427 9.81 5.32 17.74
N ASP A 428 9.20 6.29 17.05
CA ASP A 428 7.83 6.75 17.30
C ASP A 428 6.76 5.67 17.02
N SER A 429 7.06 4.69 16.16
CA SER A 429 6.20 3.54 15.90
C SER A 429 6.37 2.39 16.90
N ILE A 430 7.49 2.38 17.64
CA ILE A 430 7.83 1.30 18.57
C ILE A 430 7.09 1.50 19.89
N LYS A 431 6.10 0.65 20.15
CA LYS A 431 5.32 0.64 21.40
C LYS A 431 6.02 -0.09 22.55
N ASP A 432 6.93 -1.00 22.23
CA ASP A 432 7.67 -1.78 23.23
C ASP A 432 8.81 -0.96 23.85
N PRO A 433 8.79 -0.67 25.16
CA PRO A 433 9.81 0.18 25.80
C PRO A 433 11.22 -0.40 25.72
N ALA A 434 11.33 -1.72 25.81
CA ALA A 434 12.62 -2.40 25.80
C ALA A 434 13.21 -2.43 24.37
N LEU A 435 12.36 -2.59 23.34
CA LEU A 435 12.77 -2.45 21.93
C LEU A 435 13.22 -1.02 21.66
N ARG A 436 12.41 -0.06 22.08
CA ARG A 436 12.68 1.35 21.87
C ARG A 436 14.02 1.74 22.48
N HIS A 437 14.31 1.27 23.70
CA HIS A 437 15.60 1.52 24.35
C HIS A 437 16.77 0.84 23.64
N GLN A 438 16.62 -0.40 23.19
CA GLN A 438 17.64 -1.12 22.42
C GLN A 438 17.99 -0.37 21.12
N VAL A 439 16.97 -0.03 20.32
CA VAL A 439 17.13 0.69 19.05
C VAL A 439 17.73 2.07 19.30
N GLN A 440 17.26 2.80 20.32
CA GLN A 440 17.82 4.10 20.69
C GLN A 440 19.32 4.01 21.03
N LYS A 441 19.73 3.03 21.83
CA LYS A 441 21.15 2.81 22.18
C LYS A 441 22.00 2.46 20.95
N ALA A 442 21.45 1.70 20.00
CA ALA A 442 22.12 1.40 18.75
C ALA A 442 22.29 2.65 17.86
N ILE A 443 21.27 3.53 17.81
CA ILE A 443 21.35 4.84 17.14
C ILE A 443 22.45 5.71 17.78
N GLU A 444 22.49 5.80 19.11
CA GLU A 444 23.53 6.56 19.84
C GLU A 444 24.93 6.04 19.53
N LYS A 445 25.10 4.71 19.47
CA LYS A 445 26.37 4.07 19.07
C LYS A 445 26.74 4.46 17.63
N LEU A 446 25.79 4.48 16.70
CA LEU A 446 26.03 4.85 15.32
C LEU A 446 26.46 6.33 15.19
N VAL A 447 25.83 7.23 15.95
CA VAL A 447 26.22 8.66 16.04
C VAL A 447 27.67 8.80 16.52
N GLN A 448 28.09 8.00 17.51
CA GLN A 448 29.47 8.01 18.03
C GLN A 448 30.48 7.43 17.05
N LEU A 449 30.10 6.42 16.26
CA LEU A 449 30.97 5.78 15.27
C LEU A 449 31.17 6.61 14.01
N LYS A 450 30.16 7.41 13.62
CA LYS A 450 30.18 8.24 12.40
C LYS A 450 31.49 9.04 12.20
N PRO A 451 31.94 9.90 13.14
CA PRO A 451 33.15 10.70 12.91
C PRO A 451 34.40 9.83 12.72
N ARG A 452 34.54 8.77 13.53
CA ARG A 452 35.68 7.82 13.46
C ARG A 452 35.71 7.07 12.13
N LEU A 453 34.53 6.69 11.62
CA LEU A 453 34.38 6.00 10.35
C LEU A 453 34.77 6.88 9.17
N LEU A 454 34.27 8.12 9.13
CA LEU A 454 34.58 9.08 8.07
C LEU A 454 36.07 9.43 8.05
N GLU A 455 36.67 9.65 9.22
CA GLU A 455 38.11 9.94 9.34
C GLU A 455 38.95 8.74 8.87
N SER A 456 38.60 7.52 9.30
CA SER A 456 39.31 6.30 8.88
C SER A 456 39.17 6.04 7.38
N ALA A 457 37.98 6.25 6.83
CA ALA A 457 37.73 6.10 5.40
C ALA A 457 38.54 7.09 4.57
N GLN A 458 38.53 8.38 4.94
CA GLN A 458 39.32 9.42 4.26
C GLN A 458 40.83 9.17 4.39
N ARG A 459 41.29 8.69 5.54
CA ARG A 459 42.69 8.31 5.73
C ARG A 459 43.10 7.18 4.80
N CYS A 460 42.28 6.15 4.64
CA CYS A 460 42.54 5.05 3.70
C CYS A 460 42.53 5.51 2.23
N VAL A 461 41.70 6.49 1.87
CA VAL A 461 41.70 7.09 0.53
C VAL A 461 42.98 7.89 0.28
N ARG A 462 43.48 8.64 1.27
CA ARG A 462 44.73 9.43 1.17
C ARG A 462 45.98 8.56 1.21
N GLU A 463 45.95 7.49 2.00
CA GLU A 463 47.08 6.58 2.19
C GLU A 463 46.69 5.13 1.81
N PRO A 464 46.48 4.81 0.51
CA PRO A 464 45.96 3.50 0.10
C PRO A 464 46.85 2.33 0.50
N GLN A 465 48.17 2.55 0.66
CA GLN A 465 49.15 1.51 1.00
C GLN A 465 49.31 1.30 2.52
N ASN A 466 48.69 2.14 3.36
CA ASN A 466 48.82 2.04 4.80
C ASN A 466 47.96 0.89 5.36
N GLN A 467 48.61 -0.24 5.67
CA GLN A 467 47.95 -1.43 6.22
C GLN A 467 47.33 -1.19 7.60
N GLU A 468 47.90 -0.30 8.41
CA GLU A 468 47.39 0.01 9.74
C GLU A 468 46.10 0.84 9.66
N ALA A 469 46.06 1.84 8.77
CA ALA A 469 44.83 2.59 8.49
C ALA A 469 43.71 1.66 7.98
N ARG A 470 44.04 0.68 7.12
CA ARG A 470 43.06 -0.31 6.64
C ARG A 470 42.51 -1.19 7.76
N LYS A 471 43.35 -1.66 8.70
CA LYS A 471 42.89 -2.44 9.87
C LYS A 471 41.98 -1.63 10.79
N GLN A 472 42.30 -0.35 10.99
CA GLN A 472 41.47 0.57 11.76
C GLN A 472 40.10 0.76 11.09
N LEU A 473 40.07 0.99 9.78
CA LEU A 473 38.83 1.09 9.00
C LEU A 473 38.00 -0.20 9.12
N GLN A 474 38.59 -1.37 8.92
CA GLN A 474 37.90 -2.67 9.04
C GLN A 474 37.25 -2.86 10.41
N THR A 475 37.93 -2.42 11.48
CA THR A 475 37.41 -2.49 12.85
C THR A 475 36.18 -1.59 13.01
N VAL A 476 36.28 -0.33 12.58
CA VAL A 476 35.16 0.63 12.70
C VAL A 476 33.99 0.24 11.78
N VAL A 477 34.27 -0.27 10.58
CA VAL A 477 33.25 -0.83 9.65
C VAL A 477 32.50 -1.98 10.32
N LYS A 478 33.21 -2.91 10.96
CA LYS A 478 32.59 -4.02 11.70
C LYS A 478 31.71 -3.53 12.85
N GLU A 479 32.19 -2.57 13.65
CA GLU A 479 31.40 -1.94 14.73
C GLU A 479 30.15 -1.24 14.19
N THR A 480 30.26 -0.59 13.03
CA THR A 480 29.16 0.12 12.37
C THR A 480 28.12 -0.86 11.85
N LYS A 481 28.53 -1.92 11.13
CA LYS A 481 27.63 -2.99 10.67
C LYS A 481 26.89 -3.66 11.83
N GLN A 482 27.56 -3.84 12.97
CA GLN A 482 26.92 -4.35 14.18
C GLN A 482 25.89 -3.38 14.78
N ALA A 483 26.12 -2.07 14.73
CA ALA A 483 25.13 -1.10 15.17
C ALA A 483 23.90 -1.10 14.25
N ILE A 484 24.11 -1.20 12.93
CA ILE A 484 23.03 -1.31 11.93
C ILE A 484 22.17 -2.56 12.18
N SER A 485 22.78 -3.72 12.43
CA SER A 485 22.04 -4.95 12.72
C SER A 485 21.37 -4.99 14.10
N GLN A 486 21.70 -4.06 15.00
CA GLN A 486 21.01 -3.89 16.27
C GLN A 486 19.78 -2.98 16.16
N ILE A 487 19.70 -2.17 15.10
CA ILE A 487 18.57 -1.28 14.80
C ILE A 487 17.43 -2.05 14.15
N SER A 488 17.72 -2.92 13.18
CA SER A 488 16.71 -3.77 12.51
C SER A 488 17.01 -5.24 12.72
N GLY A 489 15.95 -6.04 12.93
CA GLY A 489 16.08 -7.48 13.12
C GLY A 489 16.49 -8.21 11.85
N SER A 490 17.16 -9.36 11.97
CA SER A 490 17.59 -10.15 10.80
C SER A 490 16.45 -10.54 9.86
N HIS A 491 15.24 -10.81 10.38
CA HIS A 491 14.06 -11.11 9.55
C HIS A 491 13.58 -9.89 8.73
N GLU A 492 13.65 -8.68 9.30
CA GLU A 492 13.33 -7.43 8.59
C GLU A 492 14.35 -7.17 7.48
N MET A 493 15.63 -7.46 7.74
CA MET A 493 16.69 -7.38 6.73
C MET A 493 16.47 -8.39 5.59
N VAL A 494 16.08 -9.63 5.89
CA VAL A 494 15.75 -10.64 4.86
C VAL A 494 14.57 -10.17 4.00
N SER A 495 13.53 -9.57 4.60
CA SER A 495 12.38 -9.01 3.86
C SER A 495 12.80 -7.84 2.96
N ALA A 496 13.58 -6.90 3.50
CA ALA A 496 14.08 -5.75 2.74
C ALA A 496 14.95 -6.20 1.54
N ILE A 497 15.82 -7.19 1.73
CA ILE A 497 16.65 -7.74 0.66
C ILE A 497 15.80 -8.48 -0.37
N ASN A 498 14.75 -9.21 0.04
CA ASN A 498 13.81 -9.85 -0.89
C ASN A 498 13.17 -8.84 -1.84
N SER A 499 12.61 -7.75 -1.31
CA SER A 499 12.02 -6.69 -2.13
C SER A 499 13.03 -6.05 -3.09
N LYS A 500 14.25 -5.80 -2.61
CA LYS A 500 15.33 -5.24 -3.44
C LYS A 500 15.75 -6.21 -4.55
N LEU A 501 15.97 -7.47 -4.23
CA LEU A 501 16.36 -8.52 -5.18
C LEU A 501 15.33 -8.68 -6.30
N HIS A 502 14.05 -8.64 -5.97
CA HIS A 502 12.98 -8.69 -6.97
C HIS A 502 13.08 -7.53 -7.96
N ASN A 503 13.28 -6.31 -7.46
CA ASN A 503 13.43 -5.12 -8.30
C ASN A 503 14.69 -5.21 -9.17
N ASP A 504 15.81 -5.68 -8.62
CA ASP A 504 17.07 -5.81 -9.37
C ASP A 504 16.98 -6.86 -10.48
N LEU A 505 16.25 -7.96 -10.26
CA LEU A 505 15.96 -8.96 -11.28
C LEU A 505 15.05 -8.40 -12.40
N ASP A 506 14.07 -7.56 -12.05
CA ASP A 506 13.21 -6.89 -13.04
C ASP A 506 13.98 -5.84 -13.86
N ASN A 507 14.86 -5.09 -13.20
CA ASN A 507 15.72 -4.10 -13.86
C ASN A 507 16.72 -4.78 -14.80
N LEU A 508 17.24 -5.95 -14.45
CA LEU A 508 18.07 -6.76 -15.34
C LEU A 508 17.31 -7.18 -16.60
N LEU A 509 16.08 -7.67 -16.46
CA LEU A 509 15.25 -8.06 -17.61
C LEU A 509 15.00 -6.87 -18.54
N LYS A 510 14.60 -5.72 -17.99
CA LYS A 510 14.42 -4.48 -18.76
C LYS A 510 15.71 -4.05 -19.47
N CYS A 511 16.85 -4.12 -18.79
CA CYS A 511 18.16 -3.79 -19.39
C CYS A 511 18.47 -4.70 -20.60
N ILE A 512 18.11 -5.98 -20.54
CA ILE A 512 18.30 -6.92 -21.66
C ILE A 512 17.32 -6.59 -22.80
N ASP A 513 16.07 -6.24 -22.47
CA ASP A 513 15.01 -5.95 -23.44
C ASP A 513 15.24 -4.64 -24.21
N GLU A 514 15.77 -3.61 -23.55
CA GLU A 514 16.08 -2.31 -24.14
C GLU A 514 17.22 -2.36 -25.18
N ARG A 515 18.04 -3.42 -25.17
CA ARG A 515 19.15 -3.66 -26.13
C ARG A 515 20.06 -2.45 -26.36
N GLY A 516 20.25 -1.63 -25.31
CA GLY A 516 21.08 -0.43 -25.40
C GLY A 516 22.57 -0.74 -25.67
N PRO A 517 23.36 0.22 -26.18
CA PRO A 517 24.77 0.03 -26.51
C PRO A 517 25.65 -0.38 -25.32
N ASP A 518 25.17 -0.16 -24.09
CA ASP A 518 25.88 -0.50 -22.84
C ASP A 518 25.26 -1.70 -22.10
N MET A 519 24.35 -2.46 -22.76
CA MET A 519 23.59 -3.56 -22.16
C MET A 519 24.49 -4.61 -21.51
N GLN A 520 25.59 -5.00 -22.15
CA GLN A 520 26.52 -5.99 -21.57
C GLN A 520 27.17 -5.48 -20.27
N PHE A 521 27.61 -4.23 -20.23
CA PHE A 521 28.24 -3.65 -19.05
C PHE A 521 27.23 -3.53 -17.89
N LYS A 522 26.04 -2.97 -18.17
CA LYS A 522 24.96 -2.83 -17.19
C LYS A 522 24.46 -4.19 -16.69
N GLY A 523 24.28 -5.15 -17.59
CA GLY A 523 23.86 -6.51 -17.26
C GLY A 523 24.85 -7.23 -16.35
N VAL A 524 26.16 -7.09 -16.59
CA VAL A 524 27.20 -7.63 -15.69
C VAL A 524 27.16 -6.96 -14.32
N GLN A 525 26.87 -5.66 -14.27
CA GLN A 525 26.74 -4.95 -12.99
C GLN A 525 25.53 -5.44 -12.20
N HIS A 526 24.35 -5.53 -12.83
CA HIS A 526 23.16 -6.13 -12.21
C HIS A 526 23.43 -7.55 -11.70
N ALA A 527 24.13 -8.38 -12.47
CA ALA A 527 24.48 -9.74 -12.05
C ALA A 527 25.33 -9.76 -10.75
N LYS A 528 26.29 -8.83 -10.63
CA LYS A 528 27.09 -8.68 -9.39
C LYS A 528 26.22 -8.21 -8.23
N ASP A 529 25.32 -7.27 -8.49
CA ASP A 529 24.46 -6.68 -7.47
C ASP A 529 23.47 -7.71 -6.91
N ILE A 530 22.86 -8.50 -7.80
CA ILE A 530 22.00 -9.65 -7.49
C ILE A 530 22.77 -10.70 -6.67
N ALA A 531 23.99 -11.05 -7.08
CA ALA A 531 24.81 -12.03 -6.35
C ALA A 531 25.14 -11.57 -4.93
N ALA A 532 25.49 -10.28 -4.77
CA ALA A 532 25.77 -9.69 -3.47
C ALA A 532 24.53 -9.67 -2.56
N ASP A 533 23.37 -9.32 -3.11
CA ASP A 533 22.12 -9.29 -2.37
C ASP A 533 21.66 -10.69 -1.96
N ILE A 534 21.73 -11.69 -2.85
CA ILE A 534 21.43 -13.09 -2.49
C ILE A 534 22.37 -13.56 -1.38
N LYS A 535 23.68 -13.30 -1.50
CA LYS A 535 24.65 -13.66 -0.45
C LYS A 535 24.27 -13.03 0.88
N LYS A 536 23.94 -11.74 0.89
CA LYS A 536 23.56 -11.02 2.11
C LYS A 536 22.26 -11.54 2.70
N GLN A 537 21.29 -11.90 1.86
CA GLN A 537 20.03 -12.49 2.30
C GLN A 537 20.24 -13.82 3.03
N LEU A 538 21.13 -14.67 2.49
CA LEU A 538 21.49 -15.95 3.10
C LEU A 538 22.19 -15.75 4.45
N GLU A 539 23.14 -14.81 4.55
CA GLU A 539 23.82 -14.48 5.82
C GLU A 539 22.83 -14.04 6.91
N GLU A 540 21.87 -13.17 6.58
CA GLU A 540 20.86 -12.71 7.55
C GLU A 540 19.87 -13.82 7.92
N ALA A 541 19.51 -14.69 6.99
CA ALA A 541 18.69 -15.86 7.28
C ALA A 541 19.42 -16.86 8.20
N GLU A 542 20.73 -17.07 8.00
CA GLU A 542 21.55 -17.90 8.88
C GLU A 542 21.67 -17.29 10.29
N ASN A 543 21.86 -15.97 10.39
CA ASN A 543 21.86 -15.26 11.67
C ASN A 543 20.53 -15.43 12.41
N TYR A 544 19.41 -15.32 11.69
CA TYR A 544 18.08 -15.53 12.25
C TYR A 544 17.88 -16.98 12.71
N MET A 545 18.22 -17.96 11.86
CA MET A 545 18.17 -19.38 12.18
C MET A 545 18.99 -19.73 13.42
N ASN A 546 20.17 -19.11 13.59
CA ASN A 546 21.03 -19.31 14.76
C ASN A 546 20.41 -18.75 16.06
N SER A 547 19.54 -17.74 15.96
CA SER A 547 18.82 -17.16 17.10
C SER A 547 17.62 -18.01 17.57
N ILE A 548 17.11 -18.90 16.71
CA ILE A 548 15.98 -19.78 17.02
C ILE A 548 16.46 -20.97 17.86
N THR A 549 15.59 -21.51 18.70
CA THR A 549 15.84 -22.72 19.49
C THR A 549 15.16 -23.96 18.93
N ASP A 550 13.99 -23.81 18.30
CA ASP A 550 13.21 -24.92 17.76
C ASP A 550 13.91 -25.61 16.58
N PRO A 551 14.23 -26.92 16.67
CA PRO A 551 14.90 -27.66 15.61
C PRO A 551 14.09 -27.75 14.30
N GLU A 552 12.76 -27.82 14.36
CA GLU A 552 11.94 -27.96 13.15
C GLU A 552 11.88 -26.64 12.37
N ARG A 553 11.74 -25.52 13.07
CA ARG A 553 11.91 -24.18 12.48
C ARG A 553 13.30 -23.99 11.86
N LYS A 554 14.36 -24.43 12.55
CA LYS A 554 15.72 -24.39 11.96
C LYS A 554 15.80 -25.19 10.67
N ARG A 555 15.22 -26.39 10.65
CA ARG A 555 15.18 -27.24 9.46
C ARG A 555 14.47 -26.56 8.29
N GLN A 556 13.30 -25.96 8.52
CA GLN A 556 12.55 -25.24 7.50
C GLN A 556 13.34 -24.06 6.91
N ILE A 557 14.02 -23.28 7.76
CA ILE A 557 14.85 -22.15 7.30
C ILE A 557 16.07 -22.67 6.55
N GLN A 558 16.72 -23.72 7.04
CA GLN A 558 17.86 -24.35 6.36
C GLN A 558 17.49 -24.87 4.96
N GLU A 559 16.34 -25.53 4.82
CA GLU A 559 15.83 -26.00 3.53
C GLU A 559 15.59 -24.84 2.54
N ALA A 560 15.06 -23.71 3.03
CA ALA A 560 14.88 -22.51 2.21
C ALA A 560 16.23 -21.86 1.81
N ILE A 561 17.19 -21.81 2.73
CA ILE A 561 18.56 -21.34 2.50
C ILE A 561 19.23 -22.19 1.42
N ASP A 562 19.16 -23.51 1.54
CA ASP A 562 19.80 -24.45 0.61
C ASP A 562 19.20 -24.37 -0.78
N ARG A 563 17.87 -24.19 -0.88
CA ARG A 563 17.18 -23.98 -2.15
C ARG A 563 17.67 -22.72 -2.87
N LEU A 564 17.75 -21.58 -2.16
CA LEU A 564 18.22 -20.34 -2.76
C LEU A 564 19.71 -20.42 -3.13
N LYS A 565 20.55 -21.03 -2.28
CA LYS A 565 21.96 -21.32 -2.58
C LYS A 565 22.13 -22.15 -3.85
N HIS A 566 21.30 -23.18 -4.04
CA HIS A 566 21.36 -24.06 -5.20
C HIS A 566 20.98 -23.38 -6.51
N LEU A 567 20.00 -22.47 -6.49
CA LEU A 567 19.54 -21.73 -7.67
C LEU A 567 20.51 -20.60 -8.09
N THR A 568 21.26 -20.04 -7.14
CA THR A 568 22.17 -18.91 -7.36
C THR A 568 23.17 -19.13 -8.52
N PRO A 569 23.98 -20.22 -8.56
CA PRO A 569 24.94 -20.41 -9.65
C PRO A 569 24.25 -20.59 -11.01
N GLN A 570 23.11 -21.29 -11.06
CA GLN A 570 22.34 -21.51 -12.28
C GLN A 570 21.81 -20.18 -12.85
N LEU A 571 21.32 -19.30 -11.96
CA LEU A 571 20.89 -17.96 -12.34
C LEU A 571 22.05 -17.17 -12.96
N LEU A 572 23.20 -17.11 -12.28
CA LEU A 572 24.34 -16.31 -12.75
C LEU A 572 24.89 -16.83 -14.10
N GLU A 573 24.87 -18.14 -14.32
CA GLU A 573 25.20 -18.76 -15.60
C GLU A 573 24.21 -18.37 -16.70
N ALA A 574 22.90 -18.47 -16.43
CA ALA A 574 21.87 -18.06 -17.39
C ALA A 574 21.93 -16.57 -17.74
N ILE A 575 22.25 -15.71 -16.76
CA ILE A 575 22.47 -14.28 -17.01
C ILE A 575 23.65 -14.11 -17.97
N LYS A 576 24.76 -14.79 -17.70
CA LYS A 576 25.96 -14.73 -18.55
C LYS A 576 25.69 -15.20 -19.98
N ASP A 577 24.93 -16.28 -20.15
CA ASP A 577 24.56 -16.81 -21.46
C ASP A 577 23.75 -15.80 -22.28
N VAL A 578 22.74 -15.18 -21.66
CA VAL A 578 21.90 -14.19 -22.33
C VAL A 578 22.67 -12.90 -22.65
N LEU A 579 23.60 -12.48 -21.78
CA LEU A 579 24.46 -11.33 -22.06
C LEU A 579 25.48 -11.63 -23.18
N ALA A 580 25.91 -12.89 -23.32
CA ALA A 580 26.80 -13.32 -24.39
C ALA A 580 26.09 -13.45 -25.74
N ASN A 581 24.85 -13.93 -25.75
CA ASN A 581 24.01 -14.00 -26.95
C ASN A 581 22.56 -13.56 -26.68
N PRO A 582 22.26 -12.25 -26.82
CA PRO A 582 20.93 -11.69 -26.51
C PRO A 582 19.81 -12.15 -27.46
N ASP A 583 20.15 -12.72 -28.61
CA ASP A 583 19.19 -13.22 -29.60
C ASP A 583 18.82 -14.69 -29.39
N ASP A 584 19.49 -15.39 -28.47
CA ASP A 584 19.15 -16.76 -28.11
C ASP A 584 17.86 -16.81 -27.28
N LYS A 585 16.75 -17.08 -27.96
CA LYS A 585 15.43 -17.25 -27.34
C LYS A 585 15.38 -18.36 -26.31
N ALA A 586 16.17 -19.44 -26.47
CA ALA A 586 16.19 -20.53 -25.52
C ALA A 586 16.95 -20.15 -24.25
N ALA A 587 18.08 -19.44 -24.37
CA ALA A 587 18.78 -18.87 -23.22
C ALA A 587 17.90 -17.86 -22.47
N ARG A 588 17.16 -17.01 -23.19
CA ARG A 588 16.23 -16.05 -22.60
C ARG A 588 15.10 -16.71 -21.82
N ALA A 589 14.45 -17.73 -22.39
CA ALA A 589 13.39 -18.47 -21.70
C ALA A 589 13.92 -19.20 -20.44
N ARG A 590 15.16 -19.73 -20.49
CA ARG A 590 15.83 -20.29 -19.31
C ARG A 590 16.07 -19.24 -18.23
N LEU A 591 16.53 -18.05 -18.60
CA LEU A 591 16.76 -16.94 -17.67
C LEU A 591 15.45 -16.49 -17.00
N GLU A 592 14.38 -16.28 -17.76
CA GLU A 592 13.07 -15.87 -17.21
C GLU A 592 12.52 -16.91 -16.22
N SER A 593 12.64 -18.20 -16.56
CA SER A 593 12.26 -19.30 -15.68
C SER A 593 13.08 -19.31 -14.38
N LEU A 594 14.40 -19.16 -14.46
CA LEU A 594 15.28 -19.12 -13.29
C LEU A 594 15.05 -17.88 -12.44
N ILE A 595 14.80 -16.71 -13.04
CA ILE A 595 14.44 -15.49 -12.32
C ILE A 595 13.16 -15.72 -11.51
N ARG A 596 12.13 -16.32 -12.11
CA ARG A 596 10.89 -16.65 -11.40
C ARG A 596 11.15 -17.60 -10.22
N GLN A 597 11.94 -18.65 -10.44
CA GLN A 597 12.30 -19.60 -9.38
C GLN A 597 13.11 -18.96 -8.24
N VAL A 598 14.03 -18.05 -8.56
CA VAL A 598 14.82 -17.32 -7.55
C VAL A 598 13.95 -16.34 -6.78
N LYS A 599 13.03 -15.61 -7.44
CA LYS A 599 12.04 -14.76 -6.77
C LYS A 599 11.16 -15.58 -5.82
N ASP A 600 10.66 -16.73 -6.27
CA ASP A 600 9.85 -17.62 -5.43
C ASP A 600 10.65 -18.16 -4.24
N ALA A 601 11.91 -18.58 -4.45
CA ALA A 601 12.79 -19.06 -3.39
C ALA A 601 13.14 -17.96 -2.38
N SER A 602 13.42 -16.75 -2.85
CA SER A 602 13.70 -15.58 -2.00
C SER A 602 12.49 -15.16 -1.19
N SER A 603 11.30 -15.16 -1.82
CA SER A 603 10.03 -14.85 -1.14
C SER A 603 9.66 -15.92 -0.11
N ASN A 604 9.91 -17.19 -0.41
CA ASN A 604 9.76 -18.27 0.57
C ASN A 604 10.73 -18.11 1.75
N LEU A 605 12.00 -17.78 1.49
CA LEU A 605 12.98 -17.53 2.54
C LEU A 605 12.55 -16.36 3.44
N ALA A 606 12.06 -15.27 2.86
CA ALA A 606 11.51 -14.13 3.60
C ALA A 606 10.27 -14.50 4.43
N ALA A 607 9.43 -15.41 3.93
CA ALA A 607 8.25 -15.88 4.65
C ALA A 607 8.62 -16.79 5.84
N VAL A 608 9.49 -17.79 5.65
CA VAL A 608 9.87 -18.72 6.73
C VAL A 608 10.71 -18.07 7.82
N THR A 609 11.41 -16.98 7.50
CA THR A 609 12.18 -16.19 8.47
C THR A 609 11.33 -15.20 9.27
N GLN A 610 10.02 -15.08 9.00
CA GLN A 610 9.15 -14.27 9.86
C GLN A 610 8.99 -14.91 11.25
N PRO A 611 9.07 -14.13 12.34
CA PRO A 611 8.93 -14.64 13.69
C PRO A 611 7.50 -15.14 13.98
N THR A 612 7.39 -16.30 14.64
CA THR A 612 6.10 -16.78 15.14
C THR A 612 5.64 -15.95 16.34
N PRO A 613 4.35 -15.98 16.71
CA PRO A 613 3.86 -15.34 17.92
C PRO A 613 4.57 -15.77 19.21
N GLU A 614 5.02 -17.03 19.27
CA GLU A 614 5.77 -17.58 20.41
C GLU A 614 7.21 -17.06 20.45
N GLU A 615 7.89 -17.02 19.31
CA GLU A 615 9.22 -16.44 19.18
C GLU A 615 9.21 -14.94 19.51
N LEU A 616 8.18 -14.21 19.07
CA LEU A 616 8.02 -12.79 19.37
C LEU A 616 7.86 -12.55 20.88
N LYS A 617 7.09 -13.42 21.57
CA LYS A 617 6.96 -13.40 23.03
C LYS A 617 8.29 -13.70 23.72
N ALA A 618 9.03 -14.70 23.25
CA ALA A 618 10.33 -15.08 23.81
C ALA A 618 11.38 -13.97 23.63
N GLN A 619 11.45 -13.38 22.43
CA GLN A 619 12.32 -12.23 22.13
C GLN A 619 11.98 -11.04 23.02
N LYS A 620 10.69 -10.74 23.20
CA LYS A 620 10.23 -9.70 24.11
C LYS A 620 10.64 -9.98 25.55
N ALA A 621 10.42 -11.20 26.05
CA ALA A 621 10.81 -11.56 27.42
C ALA A 621 12.33 -11.45 27.65
N ALA A 622 13.14 -11.89 26.69
CA ALA A 622 14.59 -11.74 26.74
C ALA A 622 15.02 -10.26 26.77
N ARG A 623 14.34 -9.42 25.98
CA ARG A 623 14.60 -7.99 25.93
C ARG A 623 14.13 -7.25 27.18
N ASP A 624 12.98 -7.60 27.74
CA ASP A 624 12.48 -7.07 29.00
C ASP A 624 13.43 -7.44 30.15
N ALA A 625 13.98 -8.66 30.16
CA ALA A 625 15.00 -9.07 31.12
C ALA A 625 16.31 -8.29 30.97
N ALA A 626 16.75 -8.01 29.74
CA ALA A 626 17.92 -7.18 29.48
C ALA A 626 17.69 -5.71 29.89
N TYR A 627 16.50 -5.18 29.61
CA TYR A 627 16.08 -3.83 29.97
C TYR A 627 15.99 -3.65 31.49
N ALA A 628 15.43 -4.65 32.19
CA ALA A 628 15.41 -4.69 33.65
C ALA A 628 16.83 -4.65 34.23
N LYS A 629 17.78 -5.40 33.67
CA LYS A 629 19.19 -5.35 34.09
C LYS A 629 19.84 -3.98 33.86
N SER A 630 19.47 -3.25 32.81
CA SER A 630 20.00 -1.91 32.56
C SER A 630 19.40 -0.81 33.46
N GLN A 631 18.23 -1.03 34.06
CA GLN A 631 17.58 -0.07 34.96
C GLN A 631 18.01 -0.17 36.44
N VAL A 632 18.80 -1.17 36.83
CA VAL A 632 19.19 -1.44 38.24
C VAL A 632 20.25 -0.46 38.80
N GLN A 633 20.58 0.64 38.11
CA GLN A 633 21.52 1.66 38.61
C GLN A 633 20.88 2.99 39.05
N VAL A 634 19.67 3.02 39.63
CA VAL A 634 19.27 4.10 40.56
C VAL A 634 18.19 3.58 41.53
N PRO A 635 18.37 3.62 42.88
CA PRO A 635 17.28 3.36 43.81
C PRO A 635 16.29 4.55 43.82
N PRO A 636 14.97 4.33 43.72
CA PRO A 636 14.01 5.43 43.67
C PRO A 636 13.86 6.12 45.03
N PRO A 637 13.81 7.46 45.09
CA PRO A 637 13.39 8.17 46.30
C PRO A 637 11.89 7.99 46.51
N LYS A 638 11.49 7.90 47.79
CA LYS A 638 10.11 7.73 48.26
C LYS A 638 9.14 8.72 47.57
N PRO A 639 7.97 8.28 47.10
CA PRO A 639 6.92 9.20 46.66
C PRO A 639 6.17 9.80 47.87
N GLU A 640 6.09 11.13 47.90
CA GLU A 640 5.09 11.85 48.69
C GLU A 640 3.71 11.81 47.98
N PRO A 641 2.59 11.79 48.73
CA PRO A 641 1.27 11.63 48.17
C PRO A 641 0.71 12.95 47.61
N LYS A 642 0.34 12.96 46.32
CA LYS A 642 -0.64 13.90 45.76
C LYS A 642 -1.97 13.18 45.54
N PRO A 643 -3.11 13.81 45.85
CA PRO A 643 -4.41 13.14 45.78
C PRO A 643 -4.86 12.95 44.33
N GLU A 644 -5.25 11.73 43.99
CA GLU A 644 -5.95 11.40 42.76
C GLU A 644 -7.37 12.00 42.78
N PRO A 645 -7.90 12.52 41.65
CA PRO A 645 -9.33 12.69 41.50
C PRO A 645 -9.99 11.32 41.40
N LYS A 646 -11.00 11.07 42.25
CA LYS A 646 -11.82 9.86 42.17
C LYS A 646 -12.46 9.74 40.78
N PRO A 647 -12.38 8.59 40.09
CA PRO A 647 -13.19 8.38 38.90
C PRO A 647 -14.66 8.28 39.31
N VAL A 648 -15.49 9.11 38.69
CA VAL A 648 -16.95 8.94 38.72
C VAL A 648 -17.26 7.67 37.89
N PRO A 649 -18.04 6.70 38.39
CA PRO A 649 -18.37 5.52 37.61
C PRO A 649 -19.20 5.92 36.36
N PRO A 650 -18.87 5.42 35.16
CA PRO A 650 -19.62 5.76 33.96
C PRO A 650 -21.05 5.19 34.00
N LYS A 651 -22.03 5.95 33.49
CA LYS A 651 -23.45 5.53 33.33
C LYS A 651 -23.65 4.43 32.27
N PHE A 652 -22.59 4.07 31.54
CA PHE A 652 -22.60 3.02 30.52
C PHE A 652 -22.50 1.64 31.19
N ILE A 653 -23.63 0.92 31.27
CA ILE A 653 -23.69 -0.41 31.88
C ILE A 653 -23.26 -1.48 30.88
N VAL A 654 -22.33 -2.32 31.32
CA VAL A 654 -21.58 -3.33 30.55
C VAL A 654 -22.22 -4.71 30.71
N PRO A 655 -22.10 -5.64 29.74
CA PRO A 655 -22.41 -7.05 29.97
C PRO A 655 -21.49 -7.67 31.04
N GLU A 656 -22.02 -8.48 31.95
CA GLU A 656 -21.20 -9.30 32.86
C GLU A 656 -20.44 -10.40 32.07
N GLY A 657 -19.12 -10.45 32.22
CA GLY A 657 -18.24 -11.47 31.63
C GLY A 657 -17.12 -10.94 30.74
N PRO A 658 -16.41 -11.83 30.01
CA PRO A 658 -15.32 -11.43 29.12
C PRO A 658 -15.85 -10.61 27.93
N VAL A 659 -15.04 -9.64 27.49
CA VAL A 659 -15.33 -8.76 26.34
C VAL A 659 -14.10 -8.62 25.45
N ASN A 660 -14.31 -8.45 24.15
CA ASN A 660 -13.26 -7.99 23.24
C ASN A 660 -12.96 -6.53 23.57
N LYS A 661 -11.78 -6.28 24.15
CA LYS A 661 -11.39 -4.96 24.68
C LYS A 661 -11.44 -3.85 23.65
N ALA A 662 -11.11 -4.13 22.40
CA ALA A 662 -11.03 -3.10 21.36
C ALA A 662 -12.41 -2.75 20.78
N VAL A 663 -13.30 -3.74 20.59
CA VAL A 663 -14.70 -3.50 20.23
C VAL A 663 -15.44 -2.77 21.37
N TYR A 664 -15.18 -3.19 22.61
CA TYR A 664 -15.74 -2.53 23.79
C TYR A 664 -15.27 -1.07 23.92
N SER A 665 -13.98 -0.81 23.68
CA SER A 665 -13.44 0.56 23.66
C SER A 665 -14.16 1.42 22.62
N ALA A 666 -14.39 0.90 21.40
CA ALA A 666 -15.11 1.63 20.37
C ALA A 666 -16.56 1.96 20.78
N ALA A 667 -17.22 1.05 21.50
CA ALA A 667 -18.54 1.29 22.07
C ALA A 667 -18.53 2.38 23.15
N ALA A 668 -17.52 2.35 24.03
CA ALA A 668 -17.32 3.36 25.06
C ALA A 668 -17.02 4.74 24.44
N ASP A 669 -16.29 4.81 23.34
CA ASP A 669 -16.01 6.07 22.63
C ASP A 669 -17.29 6.76 22.15
N VAL A 670 -18.26 5.99 21.61
CA VAL A 670 -19.59 6.52 21.25
C VAL A 670 -20.31 7.02 22.49
N ALA A 671 -20.41 6.19 23.53
CA ALA A 671 -21.11 6.54 24.77
C ALA A 671 -20.53 7.82 25.42
N ASN A 672 -19.21 7.93 25.49
CA ASN A 672 -18.51 9.09 26.06
C ASN A 672 -18.73 10.35 25.20
N ALA A 673 -18.69 10.22 23.87
CA ALA A 673 -18.92 11.35 22.97
C ALA A 673 -20.36 11.90 23.05
N LEU A 674 -21.32 11.05 23.42
CA LEU A 674 -22.73 11.39 23.54
C LEU A 674 -23.18 11.70 24.98
N GLU A 675 -22.32 11.51 25.98
CA GLU A 675 -22.68 11.61 27.39
C GLU A 675 -23.33 12.97 27.73
N ASN A 676 -22.71 14.05 27.27
CA ASN A 676 -23.14 15.43 27.54
C ASN A 676 -24.17 15.98 26.54
N LYS A 677 -24.73 15.14 25.66
CA LYS A 677 -25.74 15.54 24.66
C LYS A 677 -27.16 15.35 25.18
N THR A 678 -28.09 16.20 24.74
CA THR A 678 -29.51 16.14 25.13
C THR A 678 -30.23 15.00 24.42
N ARG A 679 -31.10 14.31 25.16
CA ARG A 679 -32.01 13.27 24.65
C ARG A 679 -33.43 13.80 24.77
N ASP A 680 -33.96 14.29 23.67
CA ASP A 680 -35.32 14.82 23.55
C ASP A 680 -35.95 14.36 22.23
N ASP A 681 -37.23 14.66 22.02
CA ASP A 681 -37.95 14.24 20.81
C ASP A 681 -37.56 15.03 19.55
N THR A 682 -36.54 15.90 19.63
CA THR A 682 -36.03 16.58 18.44
C THR A 682 -35.27 15.60 17.54
N PRO A 683 -35.15 15.87 16.23
CA PRO A 683 -34.35 15.04 15.34
C PRO A 683 -32.91 14.83 15.84
N LEU A 684 -32.32 15.81 16.51
CA LEU A 684 -30.98 15.69 17.09
C LEU A 684 -30.97 14.80 18.35
N GLY A 685 -31.96 14.96 19.24
CA GLY A 685 -32.10 14.09 20.42
C GLY A 685 -32.41 12.63 20.07
N GLN A 686 -33.16 12.39 18.99
CA GLN A 686 -33.37 11.06 18.41
C GLN A 686 -32.06 10.45 17.91
N LEU A 687 -31.20 11.22 17.23
CA LEU A 687 -29.88 10.75 16.80
C LEU A 687 -28.99 10.35 17.99
N VAL A 688 -29.00 11.13 19.07
CA VAL A 688 -28.26 10.81 20.30
C VAL A 688 -28.76 9.52 20.93
N THR A 689 -30.09 9.34 20.99
CA THR A 689 -30.73 8.12 21.54
C THR A 689 -30.38 6.88 20.73
N LEU A 690 -30.43 6.98 19.39
CA LEU A 690 -30.01 5.89 18.50
C LEU A 690 -28.51 5.59 18.61
N GLY A 691 -27.68 6.62 18.84
CA GLY A 691 -26.25 6.46 19.13
C GLY A 691 -25.99 5.71 20.45
N ASP A 692 -26.77 5.99 21.50
CA ASP A 692 -26.71 5.26 22.77
C ASP A 692 -27.10 3.77 22.59
N ASP A 693 -28.12 3.49 21.76
CA ASP A 693 -28.52 2.12 21.44
C ASP A 693 -27.44 1.37 20.64
N ILE A 694 -26.80 2.03 19.67
CA ILE A 694 -25.66 1.45 18.94
C ILE A 694 -24.51 1.15 19.90
N ALA A 695 -24.16 2.08 20.79
CA ALA A 695 -23.11 1.86 21.79
C ALA A 695 -23.42 0.64 22.68
N ARG A 696 -24.68 0.51 23.13
CA ARG A 696 -25.13 -0.65 23.91
C ARG A 696 -25.01 -1.95 23.12
N GLN A 697 -25.48 -1.99 21.87
CA GLN A 697 -25.37 -3.18 21.03
C GLN A 697 -23.92 -3.52 20.69
N MET A 698 -23.04 -2.53 20.47
CA MET A 698 -21.61 -2.76 20.26
C MET A 698 -20.92 -3.34 21.50
N ALA A 699 -21.32 -2.92 22.71
CA ALA A 699 -20.84 -3.53 23.94
C ALA A 699 -21.33 -4.98 24.08
N MET A 700 -22.60 -5.27 23.76
CA MET A 700 -23.10 -6.66 23.73
C MET A 700 -22.35 -7.50 22.70
N LEU A 701 -22.12 -6.96 21.50
CA LEU A 701 -21.34 -7.58 20.44
C LEU A 701 -19.91 -7.92 20.91
N SER A 702 -19.28 -7.03 21.69
CA SER A 702 -17.96 -7.30 22.27
C SER A 702 -17.95 -8.49 23.25
N SER A 703 -19.04 -8.69 23.99
CA SER A 703 -19.19 -9.83 24.90
C SER A 703 -19.49 -11.12 24.13
N PHE A 704 -20.39 -11.07 23.14
CA PHE A 704 -20.70 -12.22 22.29
C PHE A 704 -19.48 -12.69 21.52
N ALA A 705 -18.68 -11.77 20.98
CA ALA A 705 -17.43 -12.09 20.31
C ALA A 705 -16.41 -12.77 21.22
N ALA A 706 -16.28 -12.31 22.47
CA ALA A 706 -15.37 -12.93 23.45
C ALA A 706 -15.85 -14.31 23.94
N LYS A 707 -17.17 -14.57 23.88
CA LYS A 707 -17.79 -15.85 24.25
C LYS A 707 -17.92 -16.82 23.06
N GLY A 708 -17.63 -16.37 21.84
CA GLY A 708 -17.88 -17.15 20.62
C GLY A 708 -19.38 -17.32 20.29
N ASP A 709 -20.27 -16.48 20.83
CA ASP A 709 -21.72 -16.55 20.61
C ASP A 709 -22.10 -15.94 19.26
N VAL A 710 -22.03 -16.75 18.21
CA VAL A 710 -22.35 -16.36 16.82
C VAL A 710 -23.77 -15.80 16.68
N LYS A 711 -24.75 -16.42 17.35
CA LYS A 711 -26.16 -16.01 17.28
C LYS A 711 -26.35 -14.63 17.91
N GLY A 712 -25.74 -14.41 19.09
CA GLY A 712 -25.69 -13.12 19.76
C GLY A 712 -25.00 -12.06 18.91
N MET A 713 -23.89 -12.40 18.25
CA MET A 713 -23.17 -11.49 17.34
C MET A 713 -24.02 -11.05 16.16
N ILE A 714 -24.65 -12.00 15.44
CA ILE A 714 -25.54 -11.69 14.30
C ILE A 714 -26.74 -10.85 14.76
N GLY A 715 -27.33 -11.19 15.91
CA GLY A 715 -28.45 -10.45 16.49
C GLY A 715 -28.09 -9.00 16.84
N ALA A 716 -26.93 -8.77 17.46
CA ALA A 716 -26.43 -7.43 17.76
C ALA A 716 -26.13 -6.63 16.48
N ALA A 717 -25.49 -7.26 15.48
CA ALA A 717 -25.18 -6.63 14.20
C ALA A 717 -26.43 -6.18 13.43
N ARG A 718 -27.51 -6.97 13.44
CA ARG A 718 -28.80 -6.59 12.84
C ARG A 718 -29.42 -5.38 13.54
N LYS A 719 -29.47 -5.36 14.88
CA LYS A 719 -30.00 -4.22 15.65
C LYS A 719 -29.20 -2.94 15.42
N ILE A 720 -27.88 -3.06 15.29
CA ILE A 720 -27.01 -1.95 14.91
C ILE A 720 -27.37 -1.43 13.52
N ALA A 721 -27.56 -2.31 12.53
CA ALA A 721 -27.94 -1.93 11.18
C ALA A 721 -29.31 -1.23 11.13
N ASP A 722 -30.30 -1.71 11.89
CA ASP A 722 -31.61 -1.07 11.98
C ASP A 722 -31.52 0.33 12.62
N SER A 723 -30.70 0.48 13.67
CA SER A 723 -30.45 1.77 14.33
C SER A 723 -29.74 2.74 13.37
N ILE A 724 -28.78 2.26 12.60
CA ILE A 724 -28.10 3.04 11.55
C ILE A 724 -29.10 3.49 10.49
N ARG A 725 -29.98 2.63 9.98
CA ARG A 725 -31.00 3.01 8.98
C ARG A 725 -31.91 4.14 9.50
N GLN A 726 -32.27 4.10 10.79
CA GLN A 726 -33.03 5.18 11.43
C GLN A 726 -32.20 6.47 11.58
N ILE A 727 -30.93 6.36 11.95
CA ILE A 727 -29.97 7.49 11.96
C ILE A 727 -29.88 8.10 10.56
N GLN A 728 -29.74 7.30 9.50
CA GLN A 728 -29.64 7.78 8.13
C GLN A 728 -30.89 8.56 7.71
N THR A 729 -32.08 8.04 8.05
CA THR A 729 -33.36 8.73 7.76
C THR A 729 -33.43 10.08 8.48
N THR A 730 -33.12 10.09 9.78
CA THR A 730 -33.21 11.29 10.63
C THR A 730 -32.17 12.34 10.24
N ALA A 731 -30.92 11.93 10.04
CA ALA A 731 -29.82 12.81 9.65
C ALA A 731 -29.99 13.38 8.24
N LYS A 732 -30.51 12.59 7.27
CA LYS A 732 -30.88 13.10 5.94
C LYS A 732 -31.98 14.16 6.03
N GLY A 733 -32.94 14.01 6.95
CA GLY A 733 -33.95 15.03 7.23
C GLY A 733 -33.36 16.34 7.77
N ILE A 734 -32.37 16.26 8.68
CA ILE A 734 -31.65 17.44 9.18
C ILE A 734 -30.84 18.11 8.06
N ALA A 735 -30.12 17.31 7.26
CA ALA A 735 -29.34 17.80 6.12
C ALA A 735 -30.21 18.47 5.05
N ALA A 736 -31.42 17.97 4.80
CA ALA A 736 -32.35 18.56 3.85
C ALA A 736 -32.83 19.96 4.28
N ASN A 737 -32.94 20.21 5.59
CA ASN A 737 -33.36 21.50 6.15
C ASN A 737 -32.21 22.48 6.40
N CYS A 738 -30.96 22.05 6.17
CA CYS A 738 -29.77 22.87 6.34
C CYS A 738 -29.56 23.78 5.12
N THR A 739 -29.36 25.08 5.35
CA THR A 739 -29.10 26.05 4.28
C THR A 739 -27.65 26.10 3.83
N ASP A 740 -26.73 25.53 4.62
CA ASP A 740 -25.29 25.52 4.31
C ASP A 740 -24.94 24.26 3.51
N PRO A 741 -24.53 24.38 2.23
CA PRO A 741 -24.21 23.22 1.40
C PRO A 741 -23.06 22.38 1.95
N ARG A 742 -22.09 22.98 2.65
CA ARG A 742 -20.92 22.27 3.19
C ARG A 742 -21.30 21.41 4.38
N LEU A 743 -22.11 21.96 5.29
CA LEU A 743 -22.59 21.22 6.46
C LEU A 743 -23.57 20.12 6.06
N LYS A 744 -24.46 20.41 5.09
CA LYS A 744 -25.33 19.41 4.47
C LYS A 744 -24.53 18.23 3.94
N GLN A 745 -23.46 18.50 3.19
CA GLN A 745 -22.62 17.45 2.62
C GLN A 745 -21.81 16.69 3.67
N ALA A 746 -21.28 17.37 4.68
CA ALA A 746 -20.61 16.70 5.79
C ALA A 746 -21.53 15.67 6.47
N VAL A 747 -22.80 16.01 6.70
CA VAL A 747 -23.78 15.08 7.26
C VAL A 747 -24.01 13.88 6.34
N LEU A 748 -24.22 14.10 5.04
CA LEU A 748 -24.46 13.02 4.07
C LEU A 748 -23.27 12.06 3.95
N ASN A 749 -22.04 12.59 3.91
CA ASN A 749 -20.83 11.78 3.82
C ASN A 749 -20.66 10.83 5.01
N TYR A 750 -20.93 11.29 6.24
CA TYR A 750 -20.85 10.42 7.42
C TYR A 750 -22.03 9.43 7.51
N VAL A 751 -23.20 9.82 7.02
CA VAL A 751 -24.40 8.95 6.93
C VAL A 751 -24.19 7.76 6.00
N ASP A 752 -23.55 7.99 4.85
CA ASP A 752 -23.20 6.92 3.91
C ASP A 752 -22.09 6.02 4.49
N CYS A 753 -21.09 6.60 5.15
CA CYS A 753 -20.07 5.86 5.89
C CYS A 753 -20.67 4.94 6.96
N GLY A 754 -21.63 5.43 7.75
CA GLY A 754 -22.33 4.64 8.77
C GLY A 754 -23.09 3.45 8.17
N GLY A 755 -23.76 3.66 7.03
CA GLY A 755 -24.43 2.60 6.27
C GLY A 755 -23.47 1.49 5.87
N ASN A 756 -22.34 1.87 5.25
CA ASN A 756 -21.32 0.92 4.79
C ASN A 756 -20.77 0.07 5.94
N PHE A 757 -20.40 0.68 7.07
CA PHE A 757 -19.91 -0.08 8.23
C PHE A 757 -20.97 -0.99 8.86
N SER A 758 -22.26 -0.63 8.77
CA SER A 758 -23.34 -1.49 9.27
C SER A 758 -23.51 -2.76 8.42
N THR A 759 -23.39 -2.64 7.09
CA THR A 759 -23.40 -3.78 6.17
C THR A 759 -22.15 -4.65 6.36
N GLN A 760 -20.97 -4.05 6.57
CA GLN A 760 -19.74 -4.78 6.92
C GLN A 760 -19.92 -5.61 8.18
N LEU A 761 -20.51 -5.02 9.21
CA LEU A 761 -20.70 -5.69 10.50
C LEU A 761 -21.62 -6.91 10.37
N LYS A 762 -22.70 -6.79 9.59
CA LYS A 762 -23.60 -7.91 9.25
C LYS A 762 -22.83 -9.06 8.58
N ILE A 763 -22.03 -8.73 7.56
CA ILE A 763 -21.26 -9.71 6.78
C ILE A 763 -20.19 -10.39 7.63
N LEU A 764 -19.40 -9.61 8.39
CA LEU A 764 -18.35 -10.14 9.26
C LEU A 764 -18.90 -11.08 10.33
N CYS A 765 -20.02 -10.72 10.97
CA CYS A 765 -20.65 -11.57 11.98
C CYS A 765 -21.22 -12.85 11.38
N ALA A 766 -21.67 -12.85 10.12
CA ALA A 766 -22.14 -14.05 9.43
C ALA A 766 -20.98 -15.00 9.03
N VAL A 767 -19.81 -14.44 8.69
CA VAL A 767 -18.64 -15.20 8.21
C VAL A 767 -17.81 -15.79 9.36
N LYS A 768 -17.71 -15.09 10.49
CA LYS A 768 -16.83 -15.42 11.63
C LYS A 768 -17.18 -16.71 12.41
N SER A 769 -18.25 -17.41 12.05
CA SER A 769 -18.75 -18.56 12.83
C SER A 769 -18.00 -19.89 12.72
N ASP A 770 -16.86 -19.98 12.01
CA ASP A 770 -16.09 -21.25 11.90
C ASP A 770 -14.70 -21.12 11.20
N ILE A 771 -13.96 -20.02 11.38
CA ILE A 771 -12.62 -19.86 10.74
C ILE A 771 -11.54 -20.35 11.71
N GLU A 772 -10.75 -21.35 11.31
CA GLU A 772 -9.63 -21.93 12.09
C GLU A 772 -8.43 -20.96 12.29
N ASP A 773 -8.51 -19.73 11.77
CA ASP A 773 -7.54 -18.64 11.96
C ASP A 773 -8.21 -17.42 12.65
N ASP A 774 -8.40 -17.54 13.97
CA ASP A 774 -9.12 -16.59 14.83
C ASP A 774 -8.55 -15.16 14.81
N SER A 775 -7.25 -15.01 14.50
CA SER A 775 -6.52 -13.74 14.63
C SER A 775 -6.95 -12.68 13.62
N THR A 776 -7.21 -13.07 12.37
CA THR A 776 -7.54 -12.15 11.28
C THR A 776 -8.98 -11.65 11.39
N SER A 777 -9.92 -12.54 11.69
CA SER A 777 -11.35 -12.22 11.85
C SER A 777 -11.62 -11.33 13.07
N GLU A 778 -10.76 -11.39 14.10
CA GLU A 778 -10.83 -10.50 15.28
C GLU A 778 -10.36 -9.08 14.96
N GLU A 779 -9.26 -8.91 14.24
CA GLU A 779 -8.80 -7.60 13.80
C GLU A 779 -9.80 -6.88 12.88
N GLN A 780 -10.45 -7.62 11.99
CA GLN A 780 -11.46 -7.09 11.07
C GLN A 780 -12.71 -6.60 11.82
N LEU A 781 -13.18 -7.39 12.80
CA LEU A 781 -14.29 -7.01 13.68
C LEU A 781 -13.95 -5.73 14.47
N VAL A 782 -12.73 -5.63 14.99
CA VAL A 782 -12.25 -4.44 15.72
C VAL A 782 -12.21 -3.21 14.82
N THR A 783 -11.74 -3.35 13.59
CA THR A 783 -11.60 -2.22 12.67
C THR A 783 -12.98 -1.73 12.21
N CYS A 784 -13.89 -2.66 11.90
CA CYS A 784 -15.29 -2.33 11.59
C CYS A 784 -15.99 -1.62 12.75
N ALA A 785 -15.80 -2.10 13.99
CA ALA A 785 -16.38 -1.49 15.18
C ALA A 785 -15.86 -0.05 15.41
N LYS A 786 -14.56 0.19 15.22
CA LYS A 786 -13.97 1.54 15.32
C LYS A 786 -14.46 2.48 14.23
N GLY A 787 -14.55 1.98 12.99
CA GLY A 787 -15.09 2.75 11.86
C GLY A 787 -16.53 3.18 12.09
N LEU A 788 -17.37 2.24 12.55
CA LEU A 788 -18.76 2.50 12.91
C LEU A 788 -18.89 3.52 14.05
N SER A 789 -18.09 3.37 15.12
CA SER A 789 -18.06 4.31 16.24
C SER A 789 -17.74 5.73 15.79
N SER A 790 -16.67 5.89 15.00
CA SER A 790 -16.29 7.18 14.42
C SER A 790 -17.39 7.76 13.53
N ALA A 791 -18.01 6.94 12.68
CA ALA A 791 -19.11 7.39 11.82
C ALA A 791 -20.29 7.91 12.65
N VAL A 792 -20.77 7.16 13.65
CA VAL A 792 -21.90 7.57 14.50
C VAL A 792 -21.60 8.87 15.24
N ILE A 793 -20.40 9.01 15.81
CA ILE A 793 -19.98 10.24 16.51
C ILE A 793 -20.00 11.45 15.55
N ASN A 794 -19.45 11.27 14.34
CA ASN A 794 -19.35 12.35 13.37
C ASN A 794 -20.70 12.68 12.71
N ILE A 795 -21.62 11.72 12.55
CA ILE A 795 -23.00 11.98 12.13
C ILE A 795 -23.66 12.92 13.14
N VAL A 796 -23.60 12.61 14.45
CA VAL A 796 -24.24 13.43 15.50
C VAL A 796 -23.62 14.82 15.55
N LYS A 797 -22.30 14.95 15.53
CA LYS A 797 -21.61 16.26 15.53
C LYS A 797 -21.93 17.11 14.30
N SER A 798 -21.97 16.48 13.12
CA SER A 798 -22.28 17.18 11.87
C SER A 798 -23.75 17.58 11.81
N ALA A 799 -24.65 16.73 12.30
CA ALA A 799 -26.08 17.01 12.38
C ALA A 799 -26.38 18.14 13.36
N GLU A 800 -25.70 18.18 14.51
CA GLU A 800 -25.77 19.29 15.45
C GLU A 800 -25.35 20.60 14.78
N SER A 801 -24.21 20.60 14.10
CA SER A 801 -23.70 21.77 13.37
C SER A 801 -24.68 22.23 12.27
N ALA A 802 -25.25 21.29 11.51
CA ALA A 802 -26.24 21.57 10.48
C ALA A 802 -27.56 22.12 11.05
N SER A 803 -27.98 21.65 12.22
CA SER A 803 -29.20 22.08 12.91
C SER A 803 -29.14 23.54 13.42
N LEU A 804 -27.95 24.13 13.53
CA LEU A 804 -27.77 25.55 13.85
C LEU A 804 -27.98 26.47 12.63
N LYS A 805 -28.02 25.90 11.41
CA LYS A 805 -28.12 26.61 10.13
C LYS A 805 -29.35 26.14 9.34
N LEU A 806 -30.52 26.22 9.98
CA LEU A 806 -31.80 25.85 9.38
C LEU A 806 -32.36 26.97 8.50
N ALA A 807 -33.12 26.58 7.47
CA ALA A 807 -33.92 27.51 6.69
C ALA A 807 -34.90 28.24 7.62
N LYS A 808 -34.89 29.59 7.61
CA LYS A 808 -35.92 30.37 8.30
C LYS A 808 -37.27 30.00 7.70
N LYS A 809 -38.18 29.49 8.54
CA LYS A 809 -39.59 29.33 8.18
C LYS A 809 -40.23 30.67 7.85
#